data_AF-A0A2E0UVA3-F1
#
_entry.id   AF-A0A2E0UVA3-F1
#
_cell.length_a   1.000
_cell.length_b   1.000
_cell.length_c   1.000
_cell.angle_alpha   90.00
_cell.angle_beta   90.00
_cell.angle_gamma   90.00
#
_symmetry.space_group_name_H-M   'P 1'
#
loop_
_entity.id
_entity.type
_entity.pdbx_description
1 polymer ?
#
loop_
_entity_poly.entity_id
_entity_poly.type
_entity_poly.pdbx_seq_one_letter_code
_entity_poly.pdbx_strand_id
1 'polypeptide(L)'
;MDTGILNLPKKPTWWNKNTSILLIVLISVLLHAWSVWQLPLDFDEPVYLSAASDYADFLRKGDLKSVITYSENREHPALTKLLYAIPYLLFPDLQNPNIYLFLSRSISAIFGVLSVWLLAEMNVWSGLLFAFHSMTLKYTSQAYLEALPMFFMILAVYFLVQNTEKPKYSIFSAFFLGLTGAGKYPYLIIVPVLFYLLYFQHKKTIKSIFYYFLTALIIAFLFNPTLWLNPIAGILQTSQFHAAYSQSVHDQNSGYVWYQPVITLATSVIWHPQVFFFFTSDEFMFYIAIIGLYFSWKDKKQRWSVLWFFIGLITLLIWPTKWPQYTLIITPVIALLAGNTIHRGIEWIRPRNDYWNYLEEMLPQPPRITWYLLGIFISVLTIGKVTYEYQLALGRQGWSSFTTFNAPLVSDTINDIVMDDSGNLFFASNHGIGVWKPGSETFWGETPEVLDQRNSPLSSNRVISSTFDQKREGIWFGLENSLALYQNGNWEIFPLDQLGCPDCLVNDIFVDNVDHVWLATSAGVFTYDGNDWFNFSQQYSGIESDNTLSLYIQNENNSNKLWVGTVKGLSIFDFDKFTWENINWAGNFFGWGGVSEIIESSEGKIYTATLGGGINFWDGKNWNHYRNSNTPFKSNTINTIQFNPSGELWVGIGYPTEPGGYLMRFDREEWKSYTPKNSGYSGGEPTAMYFDQAGRLWITTNGTGLQSYQKP
;
A
#
# COMPACT_ATOMS: atom_id res chain seq x y z
N MET A 1 3.48 5.38 -57.29
CA MET A 1 4.48 4.90 -56.31
C MET A 1 3.79 4.94 -54.96
N ASP A 2 3.67 3.81 -54.27
CA ASP A 2 3.07 3.73 -52.93
C ASP A 2 3.91 4.52 -51.92
N THR A 3 3.73 5.83 -51.81
CA THR A 3 4.35 6.64 -50.76
C THR A 3 3.50 6.50 -49.50
N GLY A 4 3.90 5.56 -48.65
CA GLY A 4 3.31 5.44 -47.31
C GLY A 4 3.62 6.69 -46.50
N ILE A 5 2.67 7.08 -45.64
CA ILE A 5 2.81 8.19 -44.67
C ILE A 5 4.24 8.23 -44.09
N LEU A 6 4.99 9.30 -44.38
CA LEU A 6 6.35 9.55 -43.86
C LEU A 6 7.36 8.40 -44.07
N ASN A 7 7.28 7.62 -45.15
CA ASN A 7 8.14 6.44 -45.38
C ASN A 7 8.04 5.36 -44.29
N LEU A 8 6.91 5.25 -43.59
CA LEU A 8 6.68 4.17 -42.64
C LEU A 8 6.83 2.78 -43.31
N PRO A 9 7.35 1.76 -42.60
CA PRO A 9 7.39 0.40 -43.09
C PRO A 9 5.99 -0.07 -43.52
N LYS A 10 5.89 -0.81 -44.63
CA LYS A 10 4.61 -1.39 -45.05
C LYS A 10 4.09 -2.30 -43.94
N LYS A 11 2.81 -2.11 -43.59
CA LYS A 11 2.11 -2.96 -42.64
C LYS A 11 2.24 -4.43 -43.09
N PRO A 12 2.66 -5.36 -42.20
CA PRO A 12 2.75 -6.77 -42.56
C PRO A 12 1.39 -7.31 -43.02
N THR A 13 1.39 -8.23 -43.99
CA THR A 13 0.16 -8.81 -44.56
C THR A 13 -0.69 -9.56 -43.53
N TRP A 14 -0.06 -10.10 -42.49
CA TRP A 14 -0.74 -10.75 -41.37
C TRP A 14 -1.43 -9.76 -40.42
N TRP A 15 -1.06 -8.48 -40.42
CA TRP A 15 -1.58 -7.50 -39.45
C TRP A 15 -2.94 -6.95 -39.91
N ASN A 16 -4.02 -7.51 -39.40
CA ASN A 16 -5.41 -7.09 -39.61
C ASN A 16 -6.12 -6.74 -38.28
N LYS A 17 -7.43 -6.45 -38.29
CA LYS A 17 -8.19 -6.14 -37.06
C LYS A 17 -8.10 -7.29 -36.07
N ASN A 18 -8.35 -8.52 -36.51
CA ASN A 18 -8.40 -9.69 -35.66
C ASN A 18 -7.05 -10.01 -35.02
N THR A 19 -5.95 -9.85 -35.75
CA THR A 19 -4.60 -10.01 -35.18
C THR A 19 -4.27 -8.91 -34.17
N SER A 20 -4.69 -7.65 -34.41
CA SER A 20 -4.54 -6.59 -33.41
C SER A 20 -5.30 -6.93 -32.12
N ILE A 21 -6.55 -7.41 -32.24
CA ILE A 21 -7.36 -7.82 -31.08
C ILE A 21 -6.68 -8.99 -30.35
N LEU A 22 -6.23 -10.01 -31.07
CA LEU A 22 -5.53 -11.15 -30.47
C LEU A 22 -4.28 -10.70 -29.70
N LEU A 23 -3.47 -9.81 -30.26
CA LEU A 23 -2.28 -9.27 -29.58
C LEU A 23 -2.64 -8.47 -28.32
N ILE A 24 -3.69 -7.64 -28.38
CA ILE A 24 -4.18 -6.88 -27.22
C ILE A 24 -4.64 -7.82 -26.12
N VAL A 25 -5.40 -8.87 -26.48
CA VAL A 25 -5.88 -9.87 -25.52
C VAL A 25 -4.71 -10.64 -24.91
N LEU A 26 -3.72 -11.06 -25.71
CA LEU A 26 -2.53 -11.75 -25.20
C LEU A 26 -1.74 -10.87 -24.21
N ILE A 27 -1.54 -9.59 -24.54
CA ILE A 27 -0.91 -8.62 -23.63
C ILE A 27 -1.74 -8.51 -22.34
N SER A 28 -3.06 -8.36 -22.46
CA SER A 28 -3.95 -8.27 -21.31
C SER A 28 -3.88 -9.51 -20.42
N VAL A 29 -3.82 -10.73 -21.00
CA VAL A 29 -3.63 -11.98 -20.25
C VAL A 29 -2.33 -11.96 -19.46
N LEU A 30 -1.21 -11.55 -20.10
CA LEU A 30 0.08 -11.48 -19.43
C LEU A 30 0.09 -10.45 -18.29
N LEU A 31 -0.49 -9.28 -18.50
CA LEU A 31 -0.59 -8.22 -17.50
C LEU A 31 -1.47 -8.65 -16.31
N HIS A 32 -2.62 -9.29 -16.58
CA HIS A 32 -3.49 -9.79 -15.51
C HIS A 32 -2.82 -10.95 -14.76
N ALA A 33 -2.20 -11.90 -15.47
CA ALA A 33 -1.49 -13.01 -14.82
C ALA A 33 -0.36 -12.51 -13.91
N TRP A 34 0.40 -11.51 -14.36
CA TRP A 34 1.40 -10.83 -13.54
C TRP A 34 0.77 -10.17 -12.31
N SER A 35 -0.33 -9.43 -12.51
CA SER A 35 -1.02 -8.72 -11.43
C SER A 35 -1.63 -9.67 -10.39
N VAL A 36 -2.24 -10.77 -10.83
CA VAL A 36 -2.77 -11.84 -9.95
C VAL A 36 -1.67 -12.38 -9.04
N TRP A 37 -0.46 -12.58 -9.59
CA TRP A 37 0.67 -13.11 -8.84
C TRP A 37 1.29 -12.06 -7.89
N GLN A 38 1.45 -10.81 -8.33
CA GLN A 38 2.30 -9.84 -7.63
C GLN A 38 1.53 -8.87 -6.73
N LEU A 39 0.21 -8.73 -6.89
CA LEU A 39 -0.57 -7.84 -6.03
C LEU A 39 -0.54 -8.37 -4.58
N PRO A 40 -0.26 -7.52 -3.59
CA PRO A 40 -0.41 -7.89 -2.19
C PRO A 40 -1.89 -8.18 -1.89
N LEU A 41 -2.14 -8.87 -0.77
CA LEU A 41 -3.50 -9.06 -0.27
C LEU A 41 -4.12 -7.69 0.02
N ASP A 42 -5.32 -7.44 -0.52
CA ASP A 42 -6.06 -6.19 -0.30
C ASP A 42 -7.19 -6.39 0.72
N PHE A 43 -7.77 -5.28 1.18
CA PHE A 43 -8.65 -5.23 2.34
C PHE A 43 -9.89 -6.13 2.22
N ASP A 44 -10.57 -6.14 1.07
CA ASP A 44 -11.85 -6.87 0.91
C ASP A 44 -11.65 -8.34 0.45
N GLU A 45 -10.46 -8.73 0.00
CA GLU A 45 -10.24 -10.09 -0.54
C GLU A 45 -10.49 -11.20 0.50
N PRO A 46 -10.02 -11.09 1.76
CA PRO A 46 -10.33 -12.08 2.79
C PRO A 46 -11.83 -12.23 3.05
N VAL A 47 -12.58 -11.13 3.04
CA VAL A 47 -14.04 -11.14 3.27
C VAL A 47 -14.75 -11.93 2.17
N TYR A 48 -14.41 -11.65 0.91
CA TYR A 48 -15.03 -12.34 -0.22
C TYR A 48 -14.59 -13.80 -0.37
N LEU A 49 -13.36 -14.13 0.02
CA LEU A 49 -12.88 -15.51 0.05
C LEU A 49 -13.52 -16.33 1.16
N SER A 50 -13.72 -15.74 2.34
CA SER A 50 -14.44 -16.36 3.45
C SER A 50 -15.89 -16.66 3.04
N ALA A 51 -16.58 -15.67 2.48
CA ALA A 51 -17.92 -15.86 1.93
C ALA A 51 -17.99 -16.96 0.86
N ALA A 52 -16.97 -17.04 0.00
CA ALA A 52 -16.88 -18.08 -1.03
C ALA A 52 -16.68 -19.48 -0.44
N SER A 53 -15.83 -19.61 0.59
CA SER A 53 -15.62 -20.86 1.31
C SER A 53 -16.92 -21.33 1.98
N ASP A 54 -17.58 -20.44 2.71
CA ASP A 54 -18.86 -20.72 3.37
C ASP A 54 -19.93 -21.14 2.37
N TYR A 55 -20.00 -20.46 1.22
CA TYR A 55 -20.93 -20.83 0.15
C TYR A 55 -20.66 -22.23 -0.38
N ALA A 56 -19.40 -22.60 -0.59
CA ALA A 56 -19.06 -23.93 -1.02
C ALA A 56 -19.49 -24.98 0.00
N ASP A 57 -19.27 -24.73 1.29
CA ASP A 57 -19.69 -25.62 2.37
C ASP A 57 -21.21 -25.78 2.46
N PHE A 58 -21.97 -24.68 2.37
CA PHE A 58 -23.43 -24.72 2.33
C PHE A 58 -23.93 -25.51 1.12
N LEU A 59 -23.36 -25.26 -0.06
CA LEU A 59 -23.73 -25.96 -1.30
C LEU A 59 -23.42 -27.46 -1.22
N ARG A 60 -22.28 -27.86 -0.65
CA ARG A 60 -21.96 -29.29 -0.42
C ARG A 60 -22.96 -29.97 0.51
N LYS A 61 -23.46 -29.25 1.52
CA LYS A 61 -24.48 -29.74 2.47
C LYS A 61 -25.90 -29.67 1.92
N GLY A 62 -26.11 -29.13 0.72
CA GLY A 62 -27.44 -28.88 0.15
C GLY A 62 -28.23 -27.76 0.86
N ASP A 63 -27.56 -26.93 1.67
CA ASP A 63 -28.18 -25.86 2.45
C ASP A 63 -28.21 -24.55 1.65
N LEU A 64 -29.09 -24.51 0.65
CA LEU A 64 -29.32 -23.30 -0.14
C LEU A 64 -29.84 -22.12 0.71
N LYS A 65 -30.53 -22.40 1.82
CA LYS A 65 -31.10 -21.35 2.68
C LYS A 65 -29.99 -20.51 3.30
N SER A 66 -28.92 -21.14 3.78
CA SER A 66 -27.77 -20.44 4.36
C SER A 66 -27.04 -19.56 3.33
N VAL A 67 -26.95 -19.99 2.07
CA VAL A 67 -26.44 -19.14 0.97
C VAL A 67 -27.30 -17.89 0.79
N ILE A 68 -28.63 -18.02 0.87
CA ILE A 68 -29.56 -16.89 0.70
C ILE A 68 -29.47 -15.91 1.87
N THR A 69 -29.41 -16.42 3.11
CA THR A 69 -29.48 -15.60 4.33
C THR A 69 -28.12 -15.17 4.87
N TYR A 70 -27.03 -15.45 4.16
CA TYR A 70 -25.67 -15.12 4.59
C TYR A 70 -25.50 -13.62 4.89
N SER A 71 -24.74 -13.26 5.93
CA SER A 71 -24.60 -11.88 6.41
C SER A 71 -24.05 -10.95 5.35
N GLU A 72 -23.02 -11.39 4.62
CA GLU A 72 -22.33 -10.58 3.61
C GLU A 72 -23.17 -10.35 2.34
N ASN A 73 -24.35 -10.94 2.23
CA ASN A 73 -25.31 -10.60 1.17
C ASN A 73 -26.02 -9.27 1.39
N ARG A 74 -25.94 -8.70 2.59
CA ARG A 74 -26.56 -7.41 2.90
C ARG A 74 -25.88 -6.27 2.16
N GLU A 75 -24.57 -6.35 1.95
CA GLU A 75 -23.82 -5.33 1.22
C GLU A 75 -23.90 -5.54 -0.29
N HIS A 76 -23.69 -6.78 -0.76
CA HIS A 76 -23.57 -7.07 -2.17
C HIS A 76 -24.28 -8.38 -2.58
N PRO A 77 -24.85 -8.44 -3.80
CA PRO A 77 -25.43 -9.65 -4.36
C PRO A 77 -24.53 -10.89 -4.30
N ALA A 78 -25.13 -12.08 -4.33
CA ALA A 78 -24.40 -13.33 -4.13
C ALA A 78 -23.62 -13.82 -5.37
N LEU A 79 -23.95 -13.36 -6.58
CA LEU A 79 -23.49 -14.00 -7.83
C LEU A 79 -21.96 -14.08 -7.94
N THR A 80 -21.25 -12.98 -7.70
CA THR A 80 -19.78 -12.98 -7.83
C THR A 80 -19.12 -13.83 -6.75
N LYS A 81 -19.63 -13.78 -5.51
CA LYS A 81 -19.18 -14.65 -4.41
C LYS A 81 -19.41 -16.13 -4.71
N LEU A 82 -20.54 -16.48 -5.34
CA LEU A 82 -20.82 -17.84 -5.80
C LEU A 82 -19.85 -18.31 -6.89
N LEU A 83 -19.36 -17.42 -7.76
CA LEU A 83 -18.29 -17.78 -8.70
C LEU A 83 -16.98 -18.07 -7.97
N TYR A 84 -16.63 -17.29 -6.95
CA TYR A 84 -15.45 -17.55 -6.13
C TYR A 84 -15.59 -18.81 -5.25
N ALA A 85 -16.81 -19.33 -5.04
CA ALA A 85 -17.01 -20.61 -4.39
C ALA A 85 -16.65 -21.82 -5.28
N ILE A 86 -16.55 -21.65 -6.61
CA ILE A 86 -16.26 -22.75 -7.55
C ILE A 86 -14.92 -23.45 -7.24
N PRO A 87 -13.79 -22.74 -7.04
CA PRO A 87 -12.53 -23.36 -6.60
C PRO A 87 -12.68 -24.25 -5.37
N TYR A 88 -13.38 -23.78 -4.34
CA TYR A 88 -13.64 -24.54 -3.12
C TYR A 88 -14.51 -25.76 -3.37
N LEU A 89 -15.48 -25.69 -4.30
CA LEU A 89 -16.31 -26.84 -4.68
C LEU A 89 -15.53 -27.90 -5.47
N LEU A 90 -14.65 -27.47 -6.37
CA LEU A 90 -13.89 -28.38 -7.23
C LEU A 90 -12.71 -29.03 -6.51
N PHE A 91 -12.09 -28.33 -5.55
CA PHE A 91 -10.86 -28.75 -4.90
C PHE A 91 -10.95 -28.63 -3.37
N PRO A 92 -11.89 -29.32 -2.70
CA PRO A 92 -12.17 -29.14 -1.27
C PRO A 92 -11.00 -29.48 -0.34
N ASP A 93 -10.10 -30.36 -0.78
CA ASP A 93 -9.01 -30.90 0.05
C ASP A 93 -7.71 -30.08 -0.02
N LEU A 94 -7.71 -28.93 -0.71
CA LEU A 94 -6.52 -28.07 -0.75
C LEU A 94 -6.28 -27.43 0.62
N GLN A 95 -5.11 -27.71 1.21
CA GLN A 95 -4.73 -27.18 2.52
C GLN A 95 -4.15 -25.76 2.48
N ASN A 96 -3.79 -25.23 1.29
CA ASN A 96 -3.10 -23.95 1.17
C ASN A 96 -4.08 -22.81 0.77
N PRO A 97 -4.39 -21.85 1.66
CA PRO A 97 -5.31 -20.73 1.39
C PRO A 97 -4.88 -19.87 0.20
N ASN A 98 -3.57 -19.75 -0.03
CA ASN A 98 -3.03 -18.94 -1.13
C ASN A 98 -3.43 -19.48 -2.50
N ILE A 99 -3.71 -20.78 -2.62
CA ILE A 99 -4.18 -21.38 -3.88
C ILE A 99 -5.61 -20.91 -4.17
N TYR A 100 -6.49 -20.84 -3.16
CA TYR A 100 -7.85 -20.34 -3.35
C TYR A 100 -7.89 -18.84 -3.66
N LEU A 101 -7.01 -18.06 -3.02
CA LEU A 101 -6.80 -16.65 -3.38
C LEU A 101 -6.39 -16.54 -4.86
N PHE A 102 -5.36 -17.29 -5.27
CA PHE A 102 -4.89 -17.30 -6.66
C PHE A 102 -5.99 -17.69 -7.66
N LEU A 103 -6.76 -18.74 -7.37
CA LEU A 103 -7.84 -19.20 -8.25
C LEU A 103 -8.99 -18.18 -8.33
N SER A 104 -9.39 -17.56 -7.22
CA SER A 104 -10.43 -16.53 -7.19
C SER A 104 -9.98 -15.26 -7.93
N ARG A 105 -8.74 -14.82 -7.71
CA ARG A 105 -8.12 -13.74 -8.50
C ARG A 105 -8.09 -14.07 -9.99
N SER A 106 -7.77 -15.31 -10.34
CA SER A 106 -7.78 -15.77 -11.74
C SER A 106 -9.18 -15.71 -12.37
N ILE A 107 -10.23 -16.03 -11.61
CA ILE A 107 -11.63 -15.86 -12.07
C ILE A 107 -11.92 -14.39 -12.37
N SER A 108 -11.55 -13.48 -11.46
CA SER A 108 -11.68 -12.03 -11.67
C SER A 108 -10.94 -11.58 -12.94
N ALA A 109 -9.68 -12.03 -13.09
CA ALA A 109 -8.80 -11.71 -14.22
C ALA A 109 -9.39 -12.15 -15.56
N ILE A 110 -10.05 -13.31 -15.62
CA ILE A 110 -10.72 -13.77 -16.83
C ILE A 110 -11.78 -12.75 -17.28
N PHE A 111 -12.60 -12.23 -16.36
CA PHE A 111 -13.61 -11.22 -16.72
C PHE A 111 -12.99 -9.85 -17.05
N GLY A 112 -11.86 -9.49 -16.43
CA GLY A 112 -11.06 -8.32 -16.83
C GLY A 112 -10.55 -8.42 -18.27
N VAL A 113 -9.93 -9.54 -18.64
CA VAL A 113 -9.45 -9.83 -20.00
C VAL A 113 -10.60 -9.87 -21.01
N LEU A 114 -11.73 -10.49 -20.66
CA LEU A 114 -12.92 -10.52 -21.52
C LEU A 114 -13.50 -9.12 -21.76
N SER A 115 -13.40 -8.22 -20.77
CA SER A 115 -13.80 -6.82 -20.91
C SER A 115 -12.88 -6.08 -21.88
N VAL A 116 -11.57 -6.32 -21.82
CA VAL A 116 -10.59 -5.80 -22.79
C VAL A 116 -10.90 -6.28 -24.20
N TRP A 117 -11.13 -7.59 -24.37
CA TRP A 117 -11.50 -8.17 -25.66
C TRP A 117 -12.75 -7.50 -26.24
N LEU A 118 -13.78 -7.35 -25.43
CA LEU A 118 -15.06 -6.78 -25.85
C LEU A 118 -14.93 -5.31 -26.28
N LEU A 119 -14.15 -4.51 -25.55
CA LEU A 119 -13.85 -3.13 -25.95
C LEU A 119 -13.00 -3.07 -27.22
N ALA A 120 -12.04 -3.98 -27.40
CA ALA A 120 -11.25 -4.12 -28.62
C ALA A 120 -12.12 -4.48 -29.85
N GLU A 121 -13.17 -5.28 -29.67
CA GLU A 121 -14.15 -5.59 -30.72
C GLU A 121 -14.93 -4.34 -31.17
N MET A 122 -15.29 -3.48 -30.23
CA MET A 122 -15.94 -2.19 -30.51
C MET A 122 -14.96 -1.22 -31.16
N ASN A 123 -13.76 -1.08 -30.61
CA ASN A 123 -12.69 -0.23 -31.11
C ASN A 123 -11.33 -0.73 -30.60
N VAL A 124 -10.42 -1.04 -31.53
CA VAL A 124 -9.09 -1.61 -31.23
C VAL A 124 -8.27 -0.71 -30.28
N TRP A 125 -8.36 0.62 -30.44
CA TRP A 125 -7.66 1.57 -29.57
C TRP A 125 -8.26 1.61 -28.16
N SER A 126 -9.58 1.48 -28.04
CA SER A 126 -10.24 1.40 -26.74
C SER A 126 -9.81 0.17 -25.96
N GLY A 127 -9.75 -1.00 -26.60
CA GLY A 127 -9.25 -2.21 -25.97
C GLY A 127 -7.77 -2.11 -25.59
N LEU A 128 -6.93 -1.53 -26.46
CA LEU A 128 -5.51 -1.33 -26.16
C LEU A 128 -5.30 -0.43 -24.93
N LEU A 129 -5.96 0.74 -24.88
CA LEU A 129 -5.87 1.64 -23.72
C LEU A 129 -6.39 0.93 -22.46
N PHE A 130 -7.55 0.29 -22.55
CA PHE A 130 -8.13 -0.39 -21.40
C PHE A 130 -7.24 -1.52 -20.85
N ALA A 131 -6.48 -2.22 -21.70
CA ALA A 131 -5.53 -3.25 -21.28
C ALA A 131 -4.39 -2.72 -20.41
N PHE A 132 -4.02 -1.44 -20.57
CA PHE A 132 -2.95 -0.77 -19.83
C PHE A 132 -3.48 0.21 -18.77
N HIS A 133 -4.79 0.24 -18.51
CA HIS A 133 -5.38 1.09 -17.49
C HIS A 133 -5.16 0.48 -16.10
N SER A 134 -4.38 1.16 -15.26
CA SER A 134 -3.83 0.60 -14.03
C SER A 134 -4.88 0.26 -12.98
N MET A 135 -5.88 1.12 -12.78
CA MET A 135 -6.97 0.86 -11.82
C MET A 135 -7.83 -0.32 -12.24
N THR A 136 -8.09 -0.44 -13.55
CA THR A 136 -8.85 -1.59 -14.09
C THR A 136 -8.06 -2.86 -13.84
N LEU A 137 -6.80 -2.88 -14.27
CA LEU A 137 -5.95 -4.05 -14.11
C LEU A 137 -5.82 -4.48 -12.65
N LYS A 138 -5.72 -3.54 -11.70
CA LYS A 138 -5.73 -3.82 -10.26
C LYS A 138 -7.02 -4.54 -9.85
N TYR A 139 -8.16 -3.86 -9.98
CA TYR A 139 -9.43 -4.33 -9.40
C TYR A 139 -10.07 -5.49 -10.17
N THR A 140 -9.61 -5.78 -11.39
CA THR A 140 -9.97 -6.99 -12.12
C THR A 140 -8.93 -8.11 -12.00
N SER A 141 -7.84 -7.92 -11.26
CA SER A 141 -6.87 -9.00 -10.95
C SER A 141 -6.86 -9.40 -9.46
N GLN A 142 -7.63 -8.71 -8.63
CA GLN A 142 -7.90 -9.08 -7.24
C GLN A 142 -9.24 -9.81 -7.15
N ALA A 143 -9.47 -10.55 -6.06
CA ALA A 143 -10.71 -11.25 -5.76
C ALA A 143 -11.86 -10.28 -5.34
N TYR A 144 -11.96 -9.14 -6.03
CA TYR A 144 -12.99 -8.11 -5.84
C TYR A 144 -14.26 -8.43 -6.63
N LEU A 145 -15.36 -7.75 -6.31
CA LEU A 145 -16.65 -8.01 -6.96
C LEU A 145 -16.83 -7.28 -8.31
N GLU A 146 -15.83 -6.54 -8.79
CA GLU A 146 -15.98 -5.57 -9.88
C GLU A 146 -15.94 -6.17 -11.30
N ALA A 147 -15.05 -7.15 -11.54
CA ALA A 147 -14.76 -7.62 -12.90
C ALA A 147 -15.98 -8.19 -13.63
N LEU A 148 -16.77 -9.02 -12.94
CA LEU A 148 -17.96 -9.68 -13.48
C LEU A 148 -19.09 -8.68 -13.87
N PRO A 149 -19.60 -7.83 -12.96
CA PRO A 149 -20.65 -6.88 -13.30
C PRO A 149 -20.17 -5.84 -14.32
N MET A 150 -18.90 -5.43 -14.29
CA MET A 150 -18.32 -4.56 -15.32
C MET A 150 -18.39 -5.22 -16.70
N PHE A 151 -17.97 -6.48 -16.82
CA PHE A 151 -18.02 -7.23 -18.08
C PHE A 151 -19.46 -7.33 -18.61
N PHE A 152 -20.43 -7.69 -17.76
CA PHE A 152 -21.83 -7.79 -18.16
C PHE A 152 -22.46 -6.43 -18.51
N MET A 153 -22.07 -5.35 -17.83
CA MET A 153 -22.49 -4.00 -18.17
C MET A 153 -22.02 -3.62 -19.58
N ILE A 154 -20.76 -3.91 -19.91
CA ILE A 154 -20.22 -3.66 -21.26
C ILE A 154 -20.96 -4.51 -22.29
N LEU A 155 -21.27 -5.78 -22.01
CA LEU A 155 -22.06 -6.64 -22.90
C LEU A 155 -23.47 -6.10 -23.16
N ALA A 156 -24.15 -5.60 -22.12
CA ALA A 156 -25.47 -5.00 -22.27
C ALA A 156 -25.43 -3.83 -23.26
N VAL A 157 -24.45 -2.93 -23.11
CA VAL A 157 -24.25 -1.81 -24.05
C VAL A 157 -23.86 -2.31 -25.44
N TYR A 158 -22.90 -3.24 -25.52
CA TYR A 158 -22.37 -3.80 -26.76
C TYR A 158 -23.48 -4.33 -27.67
N PHE A 159 -24.40 -5.15 -27.15
CA PHE A 159 -25.48 -5.71 -27.96
C PHE A 159 -26.46 -4.66 -28.47
N LEU A 160 -26.71 -3.57 -27.73
CA LEU A 160 -27.52 -2.46 -28.25
C LEU A 160 -26.76 -1.61 -29.27
N VAL A 161 -25.43 -1.57 -29.24
CA VAL A 161 -24.63 -0.82 -30.22
C VAL A 161 -24.46 -1.62 -31.53
N GLN A 162 -24.32 -2.95 -31.47
CA GLN A 162 -23.96 -3.85 -32.58
C GLN A 162 -25.06 -4.18 -33.61
N ASN A 163 -26.21 -3.48 -33.61
CA ASN A 163 -27.36 -3.57 -34.54
C ASN A 163 -28.64 -4.20 -33.93
N THR A 164 -29.62 -3.36 -33.61
CA THR A 164 -30.86 -3.75 -32.89
C THR A 164 -32.07 -3.98 -33.78
N GLU A 165 -31.91 -3.98 -35.10
CA GLU A 165 -33.00 -4.34 -36.02
C GLU A 165 -33.43 -5.79 -35.78
N LYS A 166 -32.52 -6.66 -35.35
CA LYS A 166 -32.86 -8.03 -34.94
C LYS A 166 -33.26 -8.06 -33.45
N PRO A 167 -34.45 -8.59 -33.10
CA PRO A 167 -34.96 -8.58 -31.72
C PRO A 167 -34.06 -9.33 -30.73
N LYS A 168 -33.28 -10.30 -31.19
CA LYS A 168 -32.33 -11.07 -30.37
C LYS A 168 -31.33 -10.19 -29.61
N TYR A 169 -30.87 -9.07 -30.18
CA TYR A 169 -29.89 -8.21 -29.54
C TYR A 169 -30.44 -7.48 -28.33
N SER A 170 -31.69 -7.04 -28.38
CA SER A 170 -32.38 -6.45 -27.22
C SER A 170 -32.59 -7.47 -26.11
N ILE A 171 -32.85 -8.74 -26.45
CA ILE A 171 -32.99 -9.82 -25.45
C ILE A 171 -31.64 -10.12 -24.79
N PHE A 172 -30.55 -10.26 -25.56
CA PHE A 172 -29.22 -10.46 -24.99
C PHE A 172 -28.80 -9.29 -24.11
N SER A 173 -29.04 -8.06 -24.56
CA SER A 173 -28.77 -6.87 -23.75
C SER A 173 -29.55 -6.88 -22.42
N ALA A 174 -30.84 -7.25 -22.45
CA ALA A 174 -31.64 -7.36 -21.23
C ALA A 174 -31.11 -8.45 -20.29
N PHE A 175 -30.69 -9.59 -20.86
CA PHE A 175 -30.10 -10.69 -20.10
C PHE A 175 -28.83 -10.25 -19.36
N PHE A 176 -27.88 -9.61 -20.06
CA PHE A 176 -26.65 -9.12 -19.44
C PHE A 176 -26.88 -7.95 -18.48
N LEU A 177 -27.88 -7.10 -18.71
CA LEU A 177 -28.30 -6.10 -17.72
C LEU A 177 -28.79 -6.75 -16.42
N GLY A 178 -29.56 -7.84 -16.53
CA GLY A 178 -30.00 -8.63 -15.38
C GLY A 178 -28.83 -9.22 -14.59
N LEU A 179 -27.87 -9.84 -15.29
CA LEU A 179 -26.65 -10.37 -14.67
C LEU A 179 -25.76 -9.28 -14.05
N THR A 180 -25.73 -8.08 -14.64
CA THR A 180 -25.04 -6.92 -14.07
C THR A 180 -25.60 -6.59 -12.69
N GLY A 181 -26.93 -6.51 -12.58
CA GLY A 181 -27.62 -6.26 -11.31
C GLY A 181 -27.48 -7.39 -10.29
N ALA A 182 -27.41 -8.64 -10.76
CA ALA A 182 -27.15 -9.80 -9.90
C ALA A 182 -25.69 -9.88 -9.44
N GLY A 183 -24.75 -9.21 -10.12
CA GLY A 183 -23.35 -9.10 -9.71
C GLY A 183 -23.13 -8.00 -8.69
N LYS A 184 -23.46 -6.74 -9.03
CA LYS A 184 -23.28 -5.57 -8.14
C LYS A 184 -24.15 -4.39 -8.58
N TYR A 185 -25.04 -3.94 -7.69
CA TYR A 185 -26.06 -2.92 -8.02
C TYR A 185 -25.52 -1.58 -8.55
N PRO A 186 -24.40 -1.01 -8.06
CA PRO A 186 -23.82 0.21 -8.61
C PRO A 186 -23.65 0.21 -10.15
N TYR A 187 -23.41 -0.94 -10.79
CA TYR A 187 -23.29 -1.00 -12.25
C TYR A 187 -24.62 -0.79 -13.00
N LEU A 188 -25.77 -0.81 -12.30
CA LEU A 188 -27.08 -0.47 -12.87
C LEU A 188 -27.23 1.03 -13.19
N ILE A 189 -26.24 1.87 -12.85
CA ILE A 189 -26.14 3.26 -13.34
C ILE A 189 -26.22 3.33 -14.87
N ILE A 190 -25.94 2.25 -15.58
CA ILE A 190 -26.09 2.16 -17.03
C ILE A 190 -27.55 2.21 -17.54
N VAL A 191 -28.55 1.99 -16.68
CA VAL A 191 -29.98 1.89 -17.07
C VAL A 191 -30.48 3.10 -17.88
N PRO A 192 -30.23 4.37 -17.49
CA PRO A 192 -30.67 5.52 -18.28
C PRO A 192 -30.00 5.60 -19.65
N VAL A 193 -28.75 5.11 -19.78
CA VAL A 193 -28.04 5.04 -21.07
C VAL A 193 -28.69 3.99 -21.98
N LEU A 194 -29.03 2.82 -21.44
CA LEU A 194 -29.74 1.78 -22.19
C LEU A 194 -31.15 2.24 -22.59
N PHE A 195 -31.84 2.97 -21.71
CA PHE A 195 -33.12 3.61 -22.05
C PHE A 195 -32.94 4.60 -23.21
N TYR A 196 -31.91 5.45 -23.17
CA TYR A 196 -31.60 6.37 -24.28
C TYR A 196 -31.36 5.63 -25.60
N LEU A 197 -30.56 4.56 -25.57
CA LEU A 197 -30.30 3.73 -26.74
C LEU A 197 -31.59 3.13 -27.31
N LEU A 198 -32.46 2.57 -26.46
CA LEU A 198 -33.70 1.95 -26.91
C LEU A 198 -34.71 2.98 -27.44
N TYR A 199 -34.93 4.07 -26.71
CA TYR A 199 -35.98 5.04 -27.01
C TYR A 199 -35.57 6.04 -28.09
N PHE A 200 -34.42 6.71 -27.94
CA PHE A 200 -34.01 7.80 -28.84
C PHE A 200 -33.25 7.29 -30.05
N GLN A 201 -32.34 6.32 -29.88
CA GLN A 201 -31.49 5.84 -30.98
C GLN A 201 -32.17 4.76 -31.81
N HIS A 202 -32.80 3.77 -31.15
CA HIS A 202 -33.44 2.63 -31.81
C HIS A 202 -34.96 2.78 -31.97
N LYS A 203 -35.55 3.88 -31.47
CA LYS A 203 -36.97 4.20 -31.62
C LYS A 203 -37.92 3.05 -31.22
N LYS A 204 -37.55 2.28 -30.21
CA LYS A 204 -38.39 1.19 -29.68
C LYS A 204 -39.61 1.78 -28.98
N THR A 205 -40.74 1.08 -29.08
CA THR A 205 -41.98 1.48 -28.40
C THR A 205 -41.85 1.34 -26.88
N ILE A 206 -42.60 2.13 -26.11
CA ILE A 206 -42.64 2.03 -24.64
C ILE A 206 -42.97 0.61 -24.19
N LYS A 207 -43.87 -0.09 -24.90
CA LYS A 207 -44.20 -1.51 -24.65
C LYS A 207 -42.97 -2.43 -24.80
N SER A 208 -42.16 -2.24 -25.85
CA SER A 208 -40.94 -3.02 -26.04
C SER A 208 -39.88 -2.70 -24.98
N ILE A 209 -39.78 -1.45 -24.56
CA ILE A 209 -38.86 -1.02 -23.50
C ILE A 209 -39.29 -1.62 -22.15
N PHE A 210 -40.59 -1.66 -21.87
CA PHE A 210 -41.12 -2.33 -20.69
C PHE A 210 -40.74 -3.82 -20.68
N TYR A 211 -40.95 -4.57 -21.77
CA TYR A 211 -40.53 -5.97 -21.83
C TYR A 211 -39.03 -6.17 -21.72
N TYR A 212 -38.22 -5.25 -22.24
CA TYR A 212 -36.77 -5.27 -22.08
C TYR A 212 -36.38 -5.21 -20.59
N PHE A 213 -36.89 -4.22 -19.85
CA PHE A 213 -36.57 -4.08 -18.42
C PHE A 213 -37.22 -5.16 -17.56
N LEU A 214 -38.41 -5.64 -17.92
CA LEU A 214 -39.03 -6.80 -17.26
C LEU A 214 -38.17 -8.06 -17.44
N THR A 215 -37.62 -8.29 -18.62
CA THR A 215 -36.71 -9.41 -18.88
C THR A 215 -35.45 -9.27 -18.04
N ALA A 216 -34.84 -8.08 -17.99
CA ALA A 216 -33.66 -7.83 -17.16
C ALA A 216 -33.95 -8.06 -15.67
N LEU A 217 -35.12 -7.63 -15.17
CA LEU A 217 -35.54 -7.84 -13.79
C LEU A 217 -35.75 -9.32 -13.47
N ILE A 218 -36.37 -10.09 -14.37
CA ILE A 218 -36.53 -11.55 -14.22
C ILE A 218 -35.16 -12.23 -14.14
N ILE A 219 -34.21 -11.86 -15.02
CA ILE A 219 -32.86 -12.42 -15.00
C ILE A 219 -32.11 -12.01 -13.72
N ALA A 220 -32.21 -10.75 -13.29
CA ALA A 220 -31.61 -10.29 -12.04
C ALA A 220 -32.14 -11.08 -10.83
N PHE A 221 -33.45 -11.35 -10.78
CA PHE A 221 -34.06 -12.17 -9.74
C PHE A 221 -33.58 -13.62 -9.80
N LEU A 222 -33.55 -14.24 -10.99
CA LEU A 222 -33.13 -15.64 -11.17
C LEU A 222 -31.67 -15.88 -10.81
N PHE A 223 -30.78 -14.90 -10.99
CA PHE A 223 -29.35 -15.05 -10.72
C PHE A 223 -28.90 -14.39 -9.41
N ASN A 224 -29.84 -13.84 -8.62
CA ASN A 224 -29.56 -13.27 -7.31
C ASN A 224 -30.36 -14.00 -6.22
N PRO A 225 -29.84 -15.11 -5.68
CA PRO A 225 -30.57 -15.93 -4.71
C PRO A 225 -30.96 -15.18 -3.43
N THR A 226 -30.24 -14.10 -3.10
CA THR A 226 -30.54 -13.23 -1.95
C THR A 226 -31.95 -12.64 -2.01
N LEU A 227 -32.53 -12.51 -3.22
CA LEU A 227 -33.85 -11.94 -3.44
C LEU A 227 -34.98 -12.98 -3.39
N TRP A 228 -34.68 -14.28 -3.35
CA TRP A 228 -35.71 -15.33 -3.50
C TRP A 228 -36.68 -15.42 -2.32
N LEU A 229 -36.20 -15.17 -1.09
CA LEU A 229 -37.03 -15.26 0.11
C LEU A 229 -37.73 -13.94 0.44
N ASN A 230 -37.03 -12.81 0.32
CA ASN A 230 -37.58 -11.51 0.67
C ASN A 230 -37.04 -10.38 -0.24
N PRO A 231 -37.54 -10.28 -1.48
CA PRO A 231 -36.95 -9.42 -2.50
C PRO A 231 -37.02 -7.93 -2.14
N ILE A 232 -38.13 -7.49 -1.53
CA ILE A 232 -38.32 -6.07 -1.18
C ILE A 232 -37.43 -5.69 -0.01
N ALA A 233 -37.41 -6.50 1.05
CA ALA A 233 -36.59 -6.21 2.22
C ALA A 233 -35.09 -6.27 1.91
N GLY A 234 -34.65 -7.23 1.07
CA GLY A 234 -33.24 -7.36 0.68
C GLY A 234 -32.72 -6.13 -0.08
N ILE A 235 -33.50 -5.59 -1.02
CA ILE A 235 -33.13 -4.36 -1.75
C ILE A 235 -33.08 -3.16 -0.80
N LEU A 236 -34.04 -3.05 0.12
CA LEU A 236 -34.08 -1.96 1.11
C LEU A 236 -32.89 -2.03 2.06
N GLN A 237 -32.55 -3.21 2.56
CA GLN A 237 -31.39 -3.42 3.43
C GLN A 237 -30.08 -3.06 2.74
N THR A 238 -29.90 -3.47 1.48
CA THR A 238 -28.69 -3.12 0.72
C THR A 238 -28.58 -1.62 0.49
N SER A 239 -29.70 -0.98 0.16
CA SER A 239 -29.75 0.48 -0.05
C SER A 239 -29.46 1.26 1.25
N GLN A 240 -30.00 0.80 2.37
CA GLN A 240 -29.76 1.39 3.69
C GLN A 240 -28.33 1.17 4.18
N PHE A 241 -27.73 0.00 3.89
CA PHE A 241 -26.35 -0.29 4.24
C PHE A 241 -25.38 0.72 3.63
N HIS A 242 -25.47 1.01 2.33
CA HIS A 242 -24.60 2.00 1.70
C HIS A 242 -24.81 3.42 2.23
N ALA A 243 -26.05 3.78 2.58
CA ALA A 243 -26.33 5.06 3.23
C ALA A 243 -25.70 5.15 4.64
N ALA A 244 -25.78 4.08 5.43
CA ALA A 244 -25.21 4.02 6.78
C ALA A 244 -23.68 3.89 6.78
N TYR A 245 -23.11 3.12 5.86
CA TYR A 245 -21.66 2.92 5.71
C TYR A 245 -20.94 4.24 5.44
N SER A 246 -21.55 5.12 4.64
CA SER A 246 -21.04 6.47 4.38
C SER A 246 -20.94 7.39 5.61
N GLN A 247 -21.56 6.99 6.73
CA GLN A 247 -21.51 7.67 8.02
C GLN A 247 -20.57 6.97 9.01
N SER A 248 -19.92 5.87 8.62
CA SER A 248 -18.99 5.15 9.48
C SER A 248 -17.71 5.96 9.75
N VAL A 249 -17.12 5.76 10.93
CA VAL A 249 -15.87 6.40 11.34
C VAL A 249 -14.74 6.13 10.34
N HIS A 250 -14.77 4.98 9.66
CA HIS A 250 -13.78 4.59 8.66
C HIS A 250 -13.86 5.43 7.36
N ASP A 251 -15.06 5.69 6.83
CA ASP A 251 -15.26 6.54 5.64
C ASP A 251 -15.01 8.03 5.98
N GLN A 252 -15.35 8.46 7.21
CA GLN A 252 -15.07 9.83 7.70
C GLN A 252 -13.57 10.08 7.93
N ASN A 253 -12.81 9.08 8.40
CA ASN A 253 -11.36 9.20 8.59
C ASN A 253 -10.56 9.11 7.28
N SER A 254 -11.13 8.56 6.21
CA SER A 254 -10.45 8.42 4.91
C SER A 254 -10.19 9.77 4.21
N GLY A 255 -10.91 10.84 4.58
CA GLY A 255 -10.58 12.22 4.21
C GLY A 255 -10.62 12.56 2.71
N TYR A 256 -11.22 11.71 1.86
CA TYR A 256 -11.25 11.94 0.42
C TYR A 256 -12.05 13.18 0.05
N VAL A 257 -11.46 14.02 -0.80
CA VAL A 257 -12.12 15.21 -1.36
C VAL A 257 -13.29 14.82 -2.26
N TRP A 258 -14.29 15.69 -2.39
CA TRP A 258 -15.51 15.39 -3.18
C TRP A 258 -15.22 15.03 -4.64
N TYR A 259 -14.12 15.55 -5.19
CA TYR A 259 -13.63 15.31 -6.55
C TYR A 259 -12.61 14.17 -6.66
N GLN A 260 -12.42 13.37 -5.60
CA GLN A 260 -11.51 12.21 -5.60
C GLN A 260 -11.71 11.26 -6.79
N PRO A 261 -12.96 10.95 -7.24
CA PRO A 261 -13.16 10.09 -8.41
C PRO A 261 -12.50 10.65 -9.69
N VAL A 262 -12.40 11.97 -9.82
CA VAL A 262 -11.72 12.60 -10.97
C VAL A 262 -10.21 12.37 -10.90
N ILE A 263 -9.62 12.44 -9.70
CA ILE A 263 -8.20 12.14 -9.51
C ILE A 263 -7.94 10.68 -9.90
N THR A 264 -8.69 9.75 -9.32
CA THR A 264 -8.56 8.31 -9.62
C THR A 264 -8.72 8.00 -11.11
N LEU A 265 -9.63 8.68 -11.81
CA LEU A 265 -9.82 8.50 -13.26
C LEU A 265 -8.70 9.10 -14.12
N ALA A 266 -7.98 10.09 -13.59
CA ALA A 266 -6.97 10.85 -14.31
C ALA A 266 -5.54 10.46 -13.94
N THR A 267 -5.32 9.62 -12.93
CA THR A 267 -3.99 9.24 -12.43
C THR A 267 -3.84 7.75 -12.26
N SER A 268 -2.67 7.24 -12.63
CA SER A 268 -2.31 5.83 -12.48
C SER A 268 -2.19 5.40 -11.02
N VAL A 269 -2.28 4.10 -10.74
CA VAL A 269 -2.08 3.50 -9.41
C VAL A 269 -0.69 3.85 -8.87
N ILE A 270 -0.65 4.62 -7.78
CA ILE A 270 0.60 5.12 -7.19
C ILE A 270 1.21 4.10 -6.21
N TRP A 271 0.39 3.23 -5.61
CA TRP A 271 0.77 2.42 -4.43
C TRP A 271 1.22 0.97 -4.69
N HIS A 272 1.45 0.55 -5.95
CA HIS A 272 2.07 -0.76 -6.26
C HIS A 272 3.07 -0.67 -7.42
N PRO A 273 4.15 0.12 -7.29
CA PRO A 273 5.11 0.32 -8.38
C PRO A 273 5.78 -0.98 -8.86
N GLN A 274 5.84 -2.02 -8.04
CA GLN A 274 6.32 -3.35 -8.42
C GLN A 274 5.37 -4.11 -9.36
N VAL A 275 4.08 -3.78 -9.35
CA VAL A 275 3.07 -4.42 -10.20
C VAL A 275 2.90 -3.62 -11.49
N PHE A 276 2.74 -2.31 -11.39
CA PHE A 276 2.48 -1.40 -12.51
C PHE A 276 3.76 -0.70 -12.98
N PHE A 277 4.77 -1.49 -13.35
CA PHE A 277 6.09 -0.98 -13.76
C PHE A 277 6.19 -0.52 -15.23
N PHE A 278 5.17 -0.84 -16.01
CA PHE A 278 5.08 -0.55 -17.44
C PHE A 278 4.35 0.78 -17.69
N PHE A 279 4.27 1.19 -18.95
CA PHE A 279 3.52 2.38 -19.34
C PHE A 279 2.02 2.20 -19.05
N THR A 280 1.51 2.93 -18.08
CA THR A 280 0.07 3.02 -17.78
C THR A 280 -0.58 4.03 -18.73
N SER A 281 -1.82 3.76 -19.13
CA SER A 281 -2.52 4.61 -20.09
C SER A 281 -3.44 5.64 -19.47
N ASP A 282 -3.53 5.69 -18.14
CA ASP A 282 -4.60 6.32 -17.37
C ASP A 282 -4.74 7.82 -17.69
N GLU A 283 -3.65 8.59 -17.54
CA GLU A 283 -3.62 10.02 -17.82
C GLU A 283 -3.94 10.29 -19.29
N PHE A 284 -3.25 9.58 -20.19
CA PHE A 284 -3.43 9.74 -21.64
C PHE A 284 -4.86 9.43 -22.08
N MET A 285 -5.41 8.32 -21.60
CA MET A 285 -6.76 7.89 -21.88
C MET A 285 -7.78 8.91 -21.38
N PHE A 286 -7.60 9.44 -20.17
CA PHE A 286 -8.48 10.46 -19.60
C PHE A 286 -8.49 11.74 -20.44
N TYR A 287 -7.34 12.35 -20.71
CA TYR A 287 -7.26 13.61 -21.46
C TYR A 287 -7.79 13.48 -22.90
N ILE A 288 -7.49 12.37 -23.58
CA ILE A 288 -8.01 12.12 -24.92
C ILE A 288 -9.52 11.87 -24.89
N ALA A 289 -10.06 11.23 -23.85
CA ALA A 289 -11.50 11.06 -23.68
C ALA A 289 -12.23 12.41 -23.52
N ILE A 290 -11.65 13.40 -22.83
CA ILE A 290 -12.23 14.75 -22.71
C ILE A 290 -12.40 15.41 -24.08
N ILE A 291 -11.38 15.31 -24.95
CA ILE A 291 -11.49 15.77 -26.35
C ILE A 291 -12.59 14.98 -27.07
N GLY A 292 -12.67 13.68 -26.81
CA GLY A 292 -13.68 12.78 -27.36
C GLY A 292 -15.13 13.13 -27.03
N LEU A 293 -15.39 13.76 -25.89
CA LEU A 293 -16.74 14.20 -25.51
C LEU A 293 -17.35 15.12 -26.59
N TYR A 294 -16.56 16.07 -27.11
CA TYR A 294 -17.02 16.99 -28.15
C TYR A 294 -17.37 16.26 -29.45
N PHE A 295 -16.48 15.37 -29.91
CA PHE A 295 -16.67 14.66 -31.17
C PHE A 295 -17.80 13.64 -31.10
N SER A 296 -17.91 12.91 -29.99
CA SER A 296 -18.96 11.93 -29.74
C SER A 296 -20.33 12.56 -29.51
N TRP A 297 -20.40 13.79 -28.98
CA TRP A 297 -21.66 14.54 -28.87
C TRP A 297 -22.20 14.97 -30.24
N LYS A 298 -21.28 15.40 -31.12
CA LYS A 298 -21.62 15.79 -32.51
C LYS A 298 -22.10 14.60 -33.34
N ASP A 299 -21.56 13.41 -33.12
CA ASP A 299 -22.03 12.20 -33.79
C ASP A 299 -23.28 11.62 -33.10
N LYS A 300 -24.43 11.71 -33.77
CA LYS A 300 -25.70 11.16 -33.26
C LYS A 300 -25.61 9.68 -32.87
N LYS A 301 -24.75 8.88 -33.51
CA LYS A 301 -24.58 7.45 -33.21
C LYS A 301 -23.79 7.20 -31.93
N GLN A 302 -23.06 8.19 -31.42
CA GLN A 302 -22.14 8.08 -30.28
C GLN A 302 -22.57 8.86 -29.04
N ARG A 303 -23.66 9.63 -29.10
CA ARG A 303 -24.15 10.45 -27.96
C ARG A 303 -24.38 9.67 -26.67
N TRP A 304 -24.73 8.39 -26.76
CA TRP A 304 -24.91 7.51 -25.61
C TRP A 304 -23.62 7.39 -24.76
N SER A 305 -22.44 7.45 -25.37
CA SER A 305 -21.15 7.40 -24.65
C SER A 305 -20.92 8.65 -23.82
N VAL A 306 -21.32 9.82 -24.33
CA VAL A 306 -21.26 11.09 -23.59
C VAL A 306 -22.24 11.08 -22.42
N LEU A 307 -23.46 10.56 -22.63
CA LEU A 307 -24.43 10.39 -21.56
C LEU A 307 -23.93 9.45 -20.47
N TRP A 308 -23.35 8.30 -20.84
CA TRP A 308 -22.76 7.37 -19.87
C TRP A 308 -21.65 8.04 -19.07
N PHE A 309 -20.73 8.77 -19.71
CA PHE A 309 -19.68 9.50 -19.02
C PHE A 309 -20.24 10.47 -17.96
N PHE A 310 -21.17 11.34 -18.34
CA PHE A 310 -21.71 12.34 -17.41
C PHE A 310 -22.59 11.74 -16.32
N ILE A 311 -23.44 10.75 -16.66
CA ILE A 311 -24.29 10.09 -15.66
C ILE A 311 -23.42 9.39 -14.63
N GLY A 312 -22.43 8.61 -15.08
CA GLY A 312 -21.49 7.96 -14.18
C GLY A 312 -20.73 8.97 -13.32
N LEU A 313 -20.18 10.03 -13.94
CA LEU A 313 -19.34 10.99 -13.22
C LEU A 313 -20.14 11.75 -12.17
N ILE A 314 -21.34 12.22 -12.51
CA ILE A 314 -22.25 12.88 -11.56
C ILE A 314 -22.59 11.92 -10.43
N THR A 315 -22.89 10.65 -10.73
CA THR A 315 -23.16 9.66 -9.68
C THR A 315 -21.96 9.48 -8.76
N LEU A 316 -20.74 9.30 -9.28
CA LEU A 316 -19.55 9.16 -8.44
C LEU A 316 -19.23 10.42 -7.61
N LEU A 317 -19.51 11.61 -8.15
CA LEU A 317 -19.29 12.87 -7.43
C LEU A 317 -20.31 13.08 -6.30
N ILE A 318 -21.56 12.67 -6.49
CA ILE A 318 -22.61 12.74 -5.46
C ILE A 318 -22.48 11.59 -4.45
N TRP A 319 -21.99 10.42 -4.90
CA TRP A 319 -21.87 9.24 -4.06
C TRP A 319 -20.90 9.52 -2.91
N PRO A 320 -21.31 9.33 -1.64
CA PRO A 320 -20.49 9.76 -0.51
C PRO A 320 -19.22 8.91 -0.34
N THR A 321 -19.29 7.61 -0.58
CA THR A 321 -18.14 6.70 -0.54
C THR A 321 -17.23 6.85 -1.77
N LYS A 322 -15.95 7.19 -1.59
CA LYS A 322 -15.05 7.58 -2.69
C LYS A 322 -13.99 6.52 -3.08
N TRP A 323 -14.23 5.25 -2.77
CA TRP A 323 -13.26 4.19 -3.08
C TRP A 323 -12.92 4.10 -4.57
N PRO A 324 -11.63 3.95 -4.92
CA PRO A 324 -11.17 3.94 -6.32
C PRO A 324 -11.84 2.89 -7.20
N GLN A 325 -12.20 1.73 -6.66
CA GLN A 325 -12.84 0.63 -7.41
C GLN A 325 -14.16 1.03 -8.10
N TYR A 326 -14.92 1.98 -7.55
CA TYR A 326 -16.18 2.43 -8.17
C TYR A 326 -15.98 3.17 -9.49
N THR A 327 -14.76 3.64 -9.78
CA THR A 327 -14.46 4.30 -11.04
C THR A 327 -14.55 3.36 -12.25
N LEU A 328 -14.46 2.04 -12.05
CA LEU A 328 -14.61 1.01 -13.09
C LEU A 328 -15.99 1.04 -13.77
N ILE A 329 -16.99 1.68 -13.18
CA ILE A 329 -18.31 1.91 -13.80
C ILE A 329 -18.20 2.85 -15.02
N ILE A 330 -17.22 3.76 -15.02
CA ILE A 330 -17.03 4.80 -16.06
C ILE A 330 -15.82 4.51 -16.93
N THR A 331 -14.79 3.84 -16.42
CA THR A 331 -13.56 3.57 -17.18
C THR A 331 -13.82 2.96 -18.57
N PRO A 332 -14.75 2.00 -18.78
CA PRO A 332 -15.04 1.46 -20.10
C PRO A 332 -15.48 2.53 -21.11
N VAL A 333 -16.29 3.51 -20.68
CA VAL A 333 -16.72 4.59 -21.58
C VAL A 333 -15.63 5.62 -21.84
N ILE A 334 -14.75 5.86 -20.87
CA ILE A 334 -13.55 6.70 -21.07
C ILE A 334 -12.65 6.06 -22.14
N ALA A 335 -12.40 4.75 -22.06
CA ALA A 335 -11.66 4.02 -23.08
C ALA A 335 -12.32 4.10 -24.47
N LEU A 336 -13.65 4.00 -24.53
CA LEU A 336 -14.41 4.17 -25.79
C LEU A 336 -14.29 5.58 -26.37
N LEU A 337 -14.45 6.62 -25.54
CA LEU A 337 -14.29 8.01 -25.96
C LEU A 337 -12.86 8.28 -26.45
N ALA A 338 -11.86 7.81 -25.71
CA ALA A 338 -10.46 7.98 -26.08
C ALA A 338 -10.12 7.25 -27.40
N GLY A 339 -10.46 5.96 -27.50
CA GLY A 339 -10.20 5.16 -28.69
C GLY A 339 -10.95 5.65 -29.93
N ASN A 340 -12.18 6.13 -29.80
CA ASN A 340 -12.91 6.77 -30.90
C ASN A 340 -12.25 8.07 -31.36
N THR A 341 -11.69 8.84 -30.42
CA THR A 341 -10.97 10.08 -30.74
C THR A 341 -9.67 9.80 -31.49
N ILE A 342 -8.90 8.82 -31.04
CA ILE A 342 -7.68 8.36 -31.74
C ILE A 342 -8.03 7.86 -33.13
N HIS A 343 -9.05 7.00 -33.25
CA HIS A 343 -9.49 6.47 -34.53
C HIS A 343 -9.90 7.59 -35.49
N ARG A 344 -10.67 8.56 -35.01
CA ARG A 344 -11.08 9.74 -35.78
C ARG A 344 -9.89 10.60 -36.21
N GLY A 345 -8.91 10.80 -35.33
CA GLY A 345 -7.67 11.50 -35.66
C GLY A 345 -6.92 10.80 -36.80
N ILE A 346 -6.80 9.47 -36.74
CA ILE A 346 -6.17 8.66 -37.80
C ILE A 346 -6.95 8.77 -39.11
N GLU A 347 -8.28 8.64 -39.08
CA GLU A 347 -9.14 8.79 -40.26
C GLU A 347 -9.14 10.23 -40.83
N TRP A 348 -8.87 11.23 -40.00
CA TRP A 348 -8.74 12.61 -40.45
C TRP A 348 -7.40 12.85 -41.16
N ILE A 349 -6.31 12.26 -40.67
CA ILE A 349 -4.96 12.39 -41.24
C ILE A 349 -4.81 11.60 -42.54
N ARG A 350 -5.27 10.35 -42.56
CA ARG A 350 -4.94 9.39 -43.63
C ARG A 350 -5.37 9.87 -45.03
N PRO A 351 -6.61 10.29 -45.29
CA PRO A 351 -7.02 10.74 -46.62
C PRO A 351 -6.36 12.07 -47.03
N ARG A 352 -6.04 12.94 -46.05
CA ARG A 352 -5.31 14.19 -46.32
C ARG A 352 -3.88 13.90 -46.73
N ASN A 353 -3.24 12.93 -46.10
CA ASN A 353 -1.95 12.46 -46.54
C ASN A 353 -2.05 11.83 -47.94
N ASP A 354 -3.02 10.95 -48.18
CA ASP A 354 -3.14 10.23 -49.45
C ASP A 354 -3.48 11.16 -50.64
N TYR A 355 -4.19 12.27 -50.40
CA TYR A 355 -4.60 13.21 -51.45
C TYR A 355 -3.63 14.39 -51.63
N TRP A 356 -3.13 14.97 -50.54
CA TRP A 356 -2.30 16.19 -50.58
C TRP A 356 -0.82 15.94 -50.32
N ASN A 357 -0.42 14.69 -50.03
CA ASN A 357 0.88 14.42 -49.41
C ASN A 357 1.09 15.33 -48.18
N TYR A 358 0.02 15.64 -47.45
CA TYR A 358 0.01 16.72 -46.45
C TYR A 358 1.14 16.63 -45.43
N LEU A 359 1.45 15.42 -44.95
CA LEU A 359 2.57 15.21 -44.03
C LEU A 359 3.92 15.30 -44.71
N GLU A 360 4.03 14.92 -45.99
CA GLU A 360 5.27 15.05 -46.77
C GLU A 360 5.57 16.51 -47.15
N GLU A 361 4.54 17.36 -47.28
CA GLU A 361 4.71 18.80 -47.50
C GLU A 361 5.03 19.55 -46.19
N MET A 362 4.42 19.14 -45.06
CA MET A 362 4.60 19.81 -43.77
C MET A 362 5.84 19.34 -43.00
N LEU A 363 6.31 18.12 -43.25
CA LEU A 363 7.43 17.50 -42.53
C LEU A 363 8.42 16.87 -43.53
N PRO A 364 9.73 17.03 -43.31
CA PRO A 364 10.73 16.34 -44.13
C PRO A 364 10.54 14.83 -44.01
N GLN A 365 10.58 14.10 -45.13
CA GLN A 365 10.43 12.65 -45.14
C GLN A 365 11.67 11.99 -44.52
N PRO A 366 11.57 11.39 -43.31
CA PRO A 366 12.71 10.72 -42.73
C PRO A 366 13.03 9.45 -43.56
N PRO A 367 14.31 9.10 -43.77
CA PRO A 367 14.66 7.84 -44.40
C PRO A 367 14.17 6.67 -43.54
N ARG A 368 13.85 5.51 -44.15
CA ARG A 368 13.32 4.34 -43.42
C ARG A 368 14.18 3.92 -42.22
N ILE A 369 15.49 4.14 -42.30
CA ILE A 369 16.42 3.88 -41.20
C ILE A 369 16.08 4.67 -39.94
N THR A 370 15.53 5.88 -40.05
CA THR A 370 15.08 6.68 -38.90
C THR A 370 13.98 5.97 -38.12
N TRP A 371 13.03 5.33 -38.79
CA TRP A 371 11.97 4.57 -38.10
C TRP A 371 12.50 3.30 -37.43
N TYR A 372 13.45 2.61 -38.05
CA TYR A 372 14.13 1.47 -37.41
C TYR A 372 14.94 1.92 -36.19
N LEU A 373 15.70 3.01 -36.30
CA LEU A 373 16.45 3.59 -35.18
C LEU A 373 15.53 4.07 -34.06
N LEU A 374 14.40 4.71 -34.40
CA LEU A 374 13.40 5.12 -33.41
C LEU A 374 12.77 3.90 -32.73
N GLY A 375 12.44 2.84 -33.49
CA GLY A 375 11.94 1.59 -32.94
C GLY A 375 12.93 0.90 -32.00
N ILE A 376 14.22 0.86 -32.37
CA ILE A 376 15.31 0.37 -31.52
C ILE A 376 15.44 1.25 -30.28
N PHE A 377 15.45 2.58 -30.43
CA PHE A 377 15.56 3.52 -29.32
C PHE A 377 14.41 3.36 -28.31
N ILE A 378 13.16 3.31 -28.78
CA ILE A 378 12.00 3.04 -27.93
C ILE A 378 12.14 1.67 -27.26
N SER A 379 12.56 0.65 -28.00
CA SER A 379 12.76 -0.70 -27.45
C SER A 379 13.84 -0.74 -26.37
N VAL A 380 14.98 -0.05 -26.55
CA VAL A 380 16.05 0.06 -25.56
C VAL A 380 15.57 0.81 -24.31
N LEU A 381 14.84 1.92 -24.48
CA LEU A 381 14.23 2.63 -23.35
C LEU A 381 13.22 1.75 -22.59
N THR A 382 12.37 1.02 -23.31
CA THR A 382 11.40 0.10 -22.71
C THR A 382 12.12 -1.03 -21.99
N ILE A 383 13.11 -1.70 -22.60
CA ILE A 383 13.87 -2.78 -21.96
C ILE A 383 14.62 -2.25 -20.74
N GLY A 384 15.26 -1.08 -20.84
CA GLY A 384 15.96 -0.45 -19.73
C GLY A 384 15.02 -0.15 -18.57
N LYS A 385 13.84 0.42 -18.85
CA LYS A 385 12.81 0.70 -17.84
C LYS A 385 12.27 -0.59 -17.21
N VAL A 386 11.94 -1.60 -18.00
CA VAL A 386 11.48 -2.92 -17.51
C VAL A 386 12.55 -3.58 -16.64
N THR A 387 13.82 -3.52 -17.04
CA THR A 387 14.93 -4.10 -16.29
C THR A 387 15.15 -3.37 -14.96
N TYR A 388 15.13 -2.03 -14.98
CA TYR A 388 15.23 -1.20 -13.77
C TYR A 388 14.13 -1.55 -12.77
N GLU A 389 12.88 -1.63 -13.23
CA GLU A 389 11.75 -1.94 -12.35
C GLU A 389 11.76 -3.38 -11.86
N TYR A 390 12.21 -4.33 -12.68
CA TYR A 390 12.42 -5.72 -12.26
C TYR A 390 13.47 -5.81 -11.14
N GLN A 391 14.60 -5.11 -11.28
CA GLN A 391 15.62 -5.03 -10.23
C GLN A 391 15.08 -4.38 -8.95
N LEU A 392 14.28 -3.33 -9.09
CA LEU A 392 13.63 -2.66 -7.96
C LEU A 392 12.62 -3.59 -7.26
N ALA A 393 11.85 -4.36 -8.02
CA ALA A 393 10.94 -5.37 -7.47
C ALA A 393 11.68 -6.45 -6.68
N LEU A 394 12.83 -6.92 -7.18
CA LEU A 394 13.71 -7.83 -6.43
C LEU A 394 14.24 -7.18 -5.14
N GLY A 395 14.65 -5.91 -5.20
CA GLY A 395 15.10 -5.16 -4.02
C GLY A 395 14.03 -4.96 -2.95
N ARG A 396 12.75 -4.98 -3.34
CA ARG A 396 11.60 -4.88 -2.43
C ARG A 396 11.20 -6.20 -1.78
N GLN A 397 11.75 -7.33 -2.23
CA GLN A 397 11.45 -8.62 -1.60
C GLN A 397 11.87 -8.62 -0.13
N GLY A 398 11.00 -9.17 0.72
CA GLY A 398 11.23 -9.23 2.16
C GLY A 398 10.85 -7.97 2.94
N TRP A 399 10.50 -6.87 2.27
CA TRP A 399 10.06 -5.63 2.92
C TRP A 399 8.56 -5.61 3.13
N SER A 400 8.12 -5.09 4.28
CA SER A 400 6.73 -4.74 4.55
C SER A 400 6.68 -3.38 5.24
N SER A 401 5.65 -2.59 4.92
CA SER A 401 5.46 -1.24 5.46
C SER A 401 4.08 -1.16 6.08
N PHE A 402 4.05 -0.66 7.30
CA PHE A 402 2.87 -0.52 8.13
C PHE A 402 2.72 0.95 8.50
N THR A 403 1.59 1.53 8.16
CA THR A 403 1.20 2.90 8.49
C THR A 403 -0.19 2.89 9.10
N THR A 404 -0.61 4.01 9.69
CA THR A 404 -1.98 4.21 10.20
C THR A 404 -3.06 3.97 9.14
N PHE A 405 -2.71 4.04 7.85
CA PHE A 405 -3.63 3.79 6.74
C PHE A 405 -3.86 2.32 6.44
N ASN A 406 -2.84 1.45 6.58
CA ASN A 406 -2.91 0.05 6.17
C ASN A 406 -2.74 -0.96 7.32
N ALA A 407 -2.41 -0.46 8.51
CA ALA A 407 -2.20 -1.24 9.71
C ALA A 407 -2.77 -0.48 10.90
N PRO A 408 -3.17 -1.18 11.96
CA PRO A 408 -3.73 -0.56 13.15
C PRO A 408 -2.63 0.00 14.07
N LEU A 409 -1.81 0.88 13.51
CA LEU A 409 -0.82 1.64 14.25
C LEU A 409 -1.49 2.85 14.89
N VAL A 410 -1.00 3.23 16.08
CA VAL A 410 -1.49 4.40 16.83
C VAL A 410 -0.99 5.70 16.19
N SER A 411 0.21 5.66 15.61
CA SER A 411 0.83 6.81 14.95
C SER A 411 1.83 6.34 13.89
N ASP A 412 2.03 7.18 12.87
CA ASP A 412 3.11 7.01 11.89
C ASP A 412 4.47 7.57 12.40
N THR A 413 4.50 8.19 13.58
CA THR A 413 5.74 8.56 14.27
C THR A 413 5.91 7.67 15.48
N ILE A 414 6.81 6.69 15.34
CA ILE A 414 7.14 5.72 16.38
C ILE A 414 8.55 6.05 16.85
N ASN A 415 8.71 6.34 18.14
CA ASN A 415 9.98 6.77 18.73
C ASN A 415 10.85 5.57 19.09
N ASP A 416 10.24 4.49 19.58
CA ASP A 416 10.97 3.32 20.06
C ASP A 416 10.14 2.02 19.94
N ILE A 417 10.82 0.87 19.98
CA ILE A 417 10.24 -0.46 19.90
C ILE A 417 10.92 -1.43 20.87
N VAL A 418 10.13 -2.22 21.57
CA VAL A 418 10.61 -3.27 22.46
C VAL A 418 9.75 -4.53 22.35
N MET A 419 10.35 -5.68 22.62
CA MET A 419 9.69 -6.98 22.64
C MET A 419 9.80 -7.61 24.03
N ASP A 420 8.71 -8.19 24.51
CA ASP A 420 8.71 -9.00 25.74
C ASP A 420 9.08 -10.47 25.49
N ASP A 421 9.26 -11.25 26.55
CA ASP A 421 9.59 -12.68 26.46
C ASP A 421 8.48 -13.54 25.83
N SER A 422 7.25 -13.03 25.79
CA SER A 422 6.12 -13.68 25.12
C SER A 422 6.11 -13.41 23.60
N GLY A 423 7.00 -12.55 23.11
CA GLY A 423 7.07 -12.13 21.71
C GLY A 423 6.09 -11.02 21.33
N ASN A 424 5.46 -10.36 22.31
CA ASN A 424 4.63 -9.18 22.05
C ASN A 424 5.53 -7.98 21.74
N LEU A 425 5.19 -7.26 20.68
CA LEU A 425 5.88 -6.03 20.27
C LEU A 425 5.13 -4.82 20.81
N PHE A 426 5.87 -3.91 21.44
CA PHE A 426 5.37 -2.65 21.96
C PHE A 426 6.03 -1.50 21.19
N PHE A 427 5.20 -0.55 20.73
CA PHE A 427 5.64 0.59 19.94
C PHE A 427 5.37 1.87 20.73
N ALA A 428 6.43 2.55 21.17
CA ALA A 428 6.33 3.86 21.79
C ALA A 428 6.10 4.92 20.71
N SER A 429 5.01 5.68 20.78
CA SER A 429 4.66 6.67 19.76
C SER A 429 4.28 8.02 20.36
N ASN A 430 4.12 9.03 19.50
CA ASN A 430 3.63 10.35 19.93
C ASN A 430 2.13 10.38 20.29
N HIS A 431 1.39 9.28 20.08
CA HIS A 431 -0.06 9.21 20.30
C HIS A 431 -0.48 8.03 21.19
N GLY A 432 0.46 7.40 21.90
CA GLY A 432 0.23 6.28 22.80
C GLY A 432 1.15 5.09 22.50
N ILE A 433 0.82 3.93 23.05
CA ILE A 433 1.57 2.68 22.89
C ILE A 433 0.75 1.73 22.04
N GLY A 434 1.33 1.24 20.93
CA GLY A 434 0.76 0.14 20.17
C GLY A 434 1.28 -1.19 20.69
N VAL A 435 0.43 -2.20 20.83
CA VAL A 435 0.82 -3.55 21.27
C VAL A 435 0.36 -4.56 20.24
N TRP A 436 1.30 -5.30 19.68
CA TRP A 436 1.06 -6.40 18.74
C TRP A 436 1.43 -7.73 19.38
N LYS A 437 0.48 -8.65 19.43
CA LYS A 437 0.66 -9.98 20.03
C LYS A 437 0.86 -11.03 18.93
N PRO A 438 1.79 -11.99 19.11
CA PRO A 438 1.98 -13.07 18.14
C PRO A 438 0.82 -14.07 18.24
N GLY A 439 0.11 -14.38 17.13
CA GLY A 439 -0.85 -15.50 17.16
C GLY A 439 -2.06 -15.59 16.22
N SER A 440 -2.16 -14.92 15.06
CA SER A 440 -3.25 -15.23 14.11
C SER A 440 -2.81 -15.20 12.64
N GLU A 441 -3.70 -15.59 11.73
CA GLU A 441 -3.49 -15.62 10.27
C GLU A 441 -2.99 -14.29 9.69
N THR A 442 -3.13 -13.19 10.44
CA THR A 442 -2.52 -11.88 10.20
C THR A 442 -1.42 -11.58 11.21
N PHE A 443 -0.29 -11.07 10.72
CA PHE A 443 0.95 -10.89 11.49
C PHE A 443 0.83 -10.04 12.77
N TRP A 444 -0.16 -9.15 12.87
CA TRP A 444 -0.38 -8.20 13.99
C TRP A 444 -1.44 -8.64 15.01
N GLY A 445 -1.99 -9.86 14.87
CA GLY A 445 -3.10 -10.36 15.71
C GLY A 445 -4.47 -9.81 15.28
N GLU A 446 -5.56 -10.54 15.54
CA GLU A 446 -6.92 -10.13 15.14
C GLU A 446 -7.40 -8.84 15.83
N THR A 447 -6.75 -8.42 16.93
CA THR A 447 -7.07 -7.21 17.70
C THR A 447 -5.78 -6.53 18.21
N PRO A 448 -5.18 -5.60 17.47
CA PRO A 448 -4.15 -4.68 17.96
C PRO A 448 -4.64 -3.96 19.22
N GLU A 449 -3.85 -3.99 20.29
CA GLU A 449 -4.17 -3.28 21.52
C GLU A 449 -3.48 -1.91 21.49
N VAL A 450 -4.24 -0.86 21.80
CA VAL A 450 -3.75 0.52 21.83
C VAL A 450 -3.91 1.03 23.25
N LEU A 451 -2.82 1.46 23.87
CA LEU A 451 -2.81 1.99 25.24
C LEU A 451 -2.54 3.49 25.17
N ASP A 452 -3.51 4.28 25.60
CA ASP A 452 -3.46 5.75 25.60
C ASP A 452 -4.17 6.33 26.84
N GLN A 453 -4.17 7.65 26.99
CA GLN A 453 -4.79 8.36 28.12
C GLN A 453 -6.30 8.09 28.31
N ARG A 454 -7.00 7.56 27.30
CA ARG A 454 -8.43 7.27 27.35
C ARG A 454 -8.72 5.93 28.00
N ASN A 455 -7.77 5.00 27.98
CA ASN A 455 -7.95 3.64 28.48
C ASN A 455 -6.86 3.14 29.43
N SER A 456 -5.83 3.95 29.67
CA SER A 456 -4.68 3.64 30.52
C SER A 456 -4.35 4.85 31.41
N PRO A 457 -3.75 4.66 32.59
CA PRO A 457 -3.40 5.74 33.53
C PRO A 457 -2.14 6.51 33.11
N LEU A 458 -1.85 6.59 31.81
CA LEU A 458 -0.69 7.29 31.29
C LEU A 458 -0.81 8.80 31.55
N SER A 459 0.29 9.43 31.95
CA SER A 459 0.31 10.88 32.20
C SER A 459 0.36 11.72 30.91
N SER A 460 0.84 11.13 29.81
CA SER A 460 0.91 11.72 28.47
C SER A 460 0.69 10.64 27.40
N ASN A 461 0.22 11.03 26.21
CA ASN A 461 0.21 10.13 25.04
C ASN A 461 1.57 10.10 24.32
N ARG A 462 2.49 11.01 24.67
CA ARG A 462 3.80 11.05 24.07
C ARG A 462 4.75 10.13 24.82
N VAL A 463 5.08 9.00 24.21
CA VAL A 463 5.99 7.98 24.74
C VAL A 463 7.29 8.02 23.95
N ILE A 464 8.40 8.23 24.63
CA ILE A 464 9.70 8.57 24.03
C ILE A 464 10.61 7.34 23.95
N SER A 465 10.70 6.60 25.05
CA SER A 465 11.61 5.47 25.22
C SER A 465 10.90 4.29 25.88
N SER A 466 11.41 3.09 25.64
CA SER A 466 10.89 1.86 26.22
C SER A 466 12.00 0.84 26.46
N THR A 467 11.88 0.05 27.53
CA THR A 467 12.80 -1.07 27.76
C THR A 467 12.11 -2.21 28.50
N PHE A 468 12.52 -3.43 28.20
CA PHE A 468 11.97 -4.63 28.82
C PHE A 468 12.83 -5.04 30.01
N ASP A 469 12.21 -5.09 31.18
CA ASP A 469 12.77 -5.60 32.41
C ASP A 469 12.51 -7.10 32.50
N GLN A 470 13.52 -7.88 32.09
CA GLN A 470 13.45 -9.34 32.07
C GLN A 470 13.15 -9.94 33.45
N LYS A 471 13.68 -9.36 34.52
CA LYS A 471 13.54 -9.93 35.86
C LYS A 471 12.19 -9.66 36.47
N ARG A 472 11.64 -8.46 36.24
CA ARG A 472 10.30 -8.12 36.71
C ARG A 472 9.20 -8.53 35.72
N GLU A 473 9.55 -9.08 34.55
CA GLU A 473 8.63 -9.40 33.44
C GLU A 473 7.73 -8.21 33.07
N GLY A 474 8.33 -7.01 33.00
CA GLY A 474 7.63 -5.74 32.81
C GLY A 474 8.27 -4.85 31.77
N ILE A 475 7.51 -3.87 31.28
CA ILE A 475 8.02 -2.87 30.34
C ILE A 475 7.98 -1.50 30.97
N TRP A 476 9.13 -0.84 30.96
CA TRP A 476 9.27 0.56 31.33
C TRP A 476 9.01 1.44 30.11
N PHE A 477 8.25 2.51 30.30
CA PHE A 477 7.95 3.52 29.30
C PHE A 477 8.31 4.90 29.82
N GLY A 478 9.15 5.63 29.07
CA GLY A 478 9.48 7.02 29.33
C GLY A 478 8.46 7.93 28.69
N LEU A 479 7.71 8.67 29.50
CA LEU A 479 6.73 9.66 29.04
C LEU A 479 7.28 11.08 29.22
N GLU A 480 6.57 12.06 28.69
CA GLU A 480 6.97 13.48 28.73
C GLU A 480 7.14 14.06 30.15
N ASN A 481 6.48 13.50 31.16
CA ASN A 481 6.50 13.98 32.54
C ASN A 481 6.42 12.86 33.61
N SER A 482 6.50 11.60 33.20
CA SER A 482 6.51 10.45 34.12
C SER A 482 7.25 9.27 33.52
N LEU A 483 7.60 8.32 34.37
CA LEU A 483 8.01 6.99 34.00
C LEU A 483 6.86 6.04 34.35
N ALA A 484 6.54 5.09 33.47
CA ALA A 484 5.50 4.09 33.72
C ALA A 484 6.05 2.68 33.61
N LEU A 485 5.70 1.82 34.56
CA LEU A 485 5.96 0.38 34.51
C LEU A 485 4.64 -0.35 34.19
N TYR A 486 4.64 -1.12 33.11
CA TYR A 486 3.54 -1.98 32.71
C TYR A 486 3.88 -3.45 33.01
N GLN A 487 3.06 -4.10 33.84
CA GLN A 487 3.22 -5.50 34.20
C GLN A 487 1.87 -6.20 34.30
N ASN A 488 1.68 -7.26 33.52
CA ASN A 488 0.51 -8.14 33.62
C ASN A 488 -0.84 -7.37 33.62
N GLY A 489 -0.94 -6.31 32.80
CA GLY A 489 -2.13 -5.45 32.71
C GLY A 489 -2.24 -4.36 33.79
N ASN A 490 -1.31 -4.31 34.75
CA ASN A 490 -1.23 -3.28 35.78
C ASN A 490 -0.20 -2.22 35.43
N TRP A 491 -0.44 -1.01 35.95
CA TRP A 491 0.40 0.16 35.75
C TRP A 491 0.89 0.69 37.09
N GLU A 492 2.18 1.00 37.15
CA GLU A 492 2.78 1.81 38.20
C GLU A 492 3.38 3.07 37.57
N ILE A 493 3.03 4.24 38.10
CA ILE A 493 3.42 5.54 37.56
C ILE A 493 4.35 6.25 38.54
N PHE A 494 5.49 6.70 38.03
CA PHE A 494 6.52 7.43 38.77
C PHE A 494 6.61 8.86 38.21
N PRO A 495 5.99 9.85 38.87
CA PRO A 495 6.08 11.25 38.45
C PRO A 495 7.53 11.77 38.55
N LEU A 496 8.02 12.47 37.52
CA LEU A 496 9.38 12.99 37.53
C LEU A 496 9.59 14.14 38.53
N ASP A 497 8.50 14.73 39.05
CA ASP A 497 8.54 15.66 40.19
C ASP A 497 9.27 15.05 41.40
N GLN A 498 9.12 13.74 41.61
CA GLN A 498 9.79 13.01 42.71
C GLN A 498 11.31 12.91 42.50
N LEU A 499 11.76 12.98 41.24
CA LEU A 499 13.17 13.05 40.86
C LEU A 499 13.74 14.47 41.04
N GLY A 500 12.91 15.46 41.36
CA GLY A 500 13.28 16.87 41.32
C GLY A 500 13.41 17.42 39.88
N CYS A 501 12.74 16.77 38.93
CA CYS A 501 12.87 17.06 37.50
C CYS A 501 11.51 16.99 36.77
N PRO A 502 10.55 17.87 37.08
CA PRO A 502 9.17 17.79 36.58
C PRO A 502 9.04 17.86 35.05
N ASP A 503 9.97 18.59 34.41
CA ASP A 503 9.90 18.93 32.97
C ASP A 503 10.99 18.24 32.12
N CYS A 504 11.70 17.23 32.65
CA CYS A 504 12.68 16.52 31.82
C CYS A 504 12.08 15.42 30.96
N LEU A 505 12.71 15.21 29.81
CA LEU A 505 12.42 14.09 28.93
C LEU A 505 13.29 12.90 29.30
N VAL A 506 12.67 11.73 29.41
CA VAL A 506 13.38 10.44 29.58
C VAL A 506 13.73 9.92 28.19
N ASN A 507 14.94 10.21 27.73
CA ASN A 507 15.41 9.89 26.39
C ASN A 507 15.76 8.41 26.22
N ASP A 508 16.21 7.75 27.29
CA ASP A 508 16.58 6.34 27.28
C ASP A 508 16.44 5.72 28.68
N ILE A 509 16.20 4.41 28.74
CA ILE A 509 15.97 3.64 29.96
C ILE A 509 16.78 2.34 29.88
N PHE A 510 17.61 2.10 30.89
CA PHE A 510 18.39 0.88 31.00
C PHE A 510 18.16 0.21 32.35
N VAL A 511 17.84 -1.08 32.35
CA VAL A 511 17.70 -1.88 33.58
C VAL A 511 18.96 -2.73 33.75
N ASP A 512 19.62 -2.61 34.90
CA ASP A 512 20.85 -3.35 35.18
C ASP A 512 20.62 -4.75 35.75
N ASN A 513 21.70 -5.53 35.85
CA ASN A 513 21.66 -6.90 36.36
C ASN A 513 21.38 -7.01 37.87
N VAL A 514 21.20 -5.89 38.58
CA VAL A 514 20.87 -5.81 40.01
C VAL A 514 19.52 -5.08 40.22
N ASP A 515 18.71 -4.97 39.17
CA ASP A 515 17.35 -4.40 39.19
C ASP A 515 17.29 -2.89 39.41
N HIS A 516 18.40 -2.17 39.26
CA HIS A 516 18.36 -0.72 39.21
C HIS A 516 17.88 -0.23 37.85
N VAL A 517 17.10 0.84 37.87
CA VAL A 517 16.57 1.49 36.67
C VAL A 517 17.32 2.79 36.43
N TRP A 518 18.08 2.84 35.35
CA TRP A 518 18.88 3.99 34.93
C TRP A 518 18.14 4.77 33.85
N LEU A 519 18.04 6.09 34.01
CA LEU A 519 17.33 6.99 33.12
C LEU A 519 18.29 8.01 32.53
N ALA A 520 18.34 8.10 31.20
CA ALA A 520 18.98 9.18 30.50
C ALA A 520 17.95 10.29 30.36
N THR A 521 18.20 11.44 30.98
CA THR A 521 17.27 12.56 30.93
C THR A 521 17.91 13.82 30.36
N SER A 522 17.07 14.79 30.00
CA SER A 522 17.52 16.13 29.65
C SER A 522 18.13 16.93 30.81
N ALA A 523 18.20 16.36 32.03
CA ALA A 523 18.68 17.01 33.26
C ALA A 523 19.70 16.16 34.07
N GLY A 524 20.30 15.15 33.45
CA GLY A 524 21.32 14.27 34.02
C GLY A 524 20.93 12.81 33.91
N VAL A 525 21.69 11.96 34.60
CA VAL A 525 21.36 10.55 34.76
C VAL A 525 20.68 10.35 36.10
N PHE A 526 19.53 9.69 36.10
CA PHE A 526 18.85 9.26 37.33
C PHE A 526 18.94 7.76 37.46
N THR A 527 19.12 7.25 38.68
CA THR A 527 19.02 5.82 38.95
C THR A 527 18.08 5.56 40.11
N TYR A 528 17.26 4.53 39.99
CA TYR A 528 16.40 4.02 41.05
C TYR A 528 16.97 2.71 41.58
N ASP A 529 17.25 2.64 42.87
CA ASP A 529 17.80 1.43 43.49
C ASP A 529 16.73 0.47 44.03
N GLY A 530 15.44 0.79 43.83
CA GLY A 530 14.30 0.10 44.41
C GLY A 530 13.76 0.75 45.69
N ASN A 531 14.48 1.70 46.28
CA ASN A 531 14.03 2.51 47.41
C ASN A 531 14.09 4.01 47.09
N ASP A 532 15.26 4.50 46.68
CA ASP A 532 15.58 5.91 46.51
C ASP A 532 16.07 6.21 45.08
N TRP A 533 15.91 7.47 44.69
CA TRP A 533 16.41 8.00 43.43
C TRP A 533 17.71 8.79 43.65
N PHE A 534 18.69 8.54 42.80
CA PHE A 534 19.98 9.23 42.81
C PHE A 534 20.20 9.97 41.50
N ASN A 535 20.72 11.19 41.58
CA ASN A 535 20.99 12.06 40.43
C ASN A 535 22.51 12.22 40.21
N PHE A 536 22.95 11.93 39.00
CA PHE A 536 24.26 12.27 38.46
C PHE A 536 24.12 13.39 37.43
N SER A 537 24.41 14.62 37.87
CA SER A 537 24.46 15.81 37.02
C SER A 537 25.87 16.42 36.98
N GLN A 538 26.08 17.41 36.11
CA GLN A 538 27.33 18.13 35.97
C GLN A 538 27.70 18.83 37.28
N GLN A 539 26.70 19.29 38.02
CA GLN A 539 26.88 19.93 39.32
C GLN A 539 27.36 18.94 40.41
N TYR A 540 26.88 17.71 40.39
CA TYR A 540 27.06 16.77 41.51
C TYR A 540 28.08 15.66 41.26
N SER A 541 28.28 15.27 40.00
CA SER A 541 28.98 14.02 39.66
C SER A 541 30.11 14.21 38.63
N GLY A 542 30.11 15.30 37.88
CA GLY A 542 31.15 15.58 36.88
C GLY A 542 30.89 14.94 35.51
N ILE A 543 29.66 14.55 35.20
CA ILE A 543 29.25 14.24 33.82
C ILE A 543 29.51 15.44 32.89
N GLU A 544 29.81 15.18 31.61
CA GLU A 544 30.19 16.21 30.64
C GLU A 544 29.05 17.20 30.35
N SER A 545 27.81 16.72 30.40
CA SER A 545 26.60 17.51 30.15
C SER A 545 25.37 16.85 30.77
N ASP A 546 24.49 17.67 31.34
CA ASP A 546 23.20 17.23 31.90
C ASP A 546 22.23 16.73 30.83
N ASN A 547 22.31 17.23 29.60
CA ASN A 547 21.47 16.69 28.53
C ASN A 547 22.06 15.35 28.03
N THR A 548 21.54 14.27 28.60
CA THR A 548 21.91 12.88 28.32
C THR A 548 20.90 12.24 27.38
N LEU A 549 21.38 11.46 26.42
CA LEU A 549 20.60 10.94 25.30
C LEU A 549 20.49 9.42 25.32
N SER A 550 21.54 8.72 25.78
CA SER A 550 21.60 7.25 25.78
C SER A 550 22.44 6.74 26.95
N LEU A 551 22.17 5.51 27.37
CA LEU A 551 22.88 4.82 28.44
C LEU A 551 23.17 3.36 28.06
N TYR A 552 24.30 2.85 28.52
CA TYR A 552 24.60 1.43 28.44
C TYR A 552 25.45 0.99 29.63
N ILE A 553 25.11 -0.13 30.26
CA ILE A 553 25.93 -0.72 31.32
C ILE A 553 26.62 -1.96 30.77
N GLN A 554 27.94 -1.87 30.69
CA GLN A 554 28.79 -2.99 30.32
C GLN A 554 28.94 -3.90 31.55
N ASN A 555 28.45 -5.13 31.43
CA ASN A 555 28.49 -6.12 32.50
C ASN A 555 29.40 -7.32 32.16
N GLU A 556 29.78 -7.50 30.89
CA GLU A 556 30.66 -8.58 30.47
C GLU A 556 32.15 -8.23 30.71
N ASN A 557 32.98 -9.25 30.98
CA ASN A 557 34.45 -9.16 31.10
C ASN A 557 35.01 -8.38 32.30
N ASN A 558 34.32 -8.33 33.45
CA ASN A 558 34.77 -7.63 34.68
C ASN A 558 35.00 -6.11 34.52
N SER A 559 34.48 -5.49 33.46
CA SER A 559 34.47 -4.03 33.33
C SER A 559 33.10 -3.51 33.72
N ASN A 560 32.88 -3.28 35.01
CA ASN A 560 31.63 -2.70 35.50
C ASN A 560 31.64 -1.20 35.18
N LYS A 561 31.10 -0.81 34.02
CA LYS A 561 31.10 0.57 33.55
C LYS A 561 29.73 1.01 33.05
N LEU A 562 29.33 2.21 33.46
CA LEU A 562 28.19 2.92 32.89
C LEU A 562 28.70 3.89 31.82
N TRP A 563 28.21 3.71 30.61
CA TRP A 563 28.46 4.55 29.46
C TRP A 563 27.27 5.49 29.28
N VAL A 564 27.54 6.79 29.25
CA VAL A 564 26.52 7.83 29.12
C VAL A 564 26.77 8.67 27.89
N GLY A 565 25.85 8.58 26.94
CA GLY A 565 25.82 9.43 25.77
C GLY A 565 25.23 10.78 26.13
N THR A 566 25.96 11.86 25.86
CA THR A 566 25.53 13.23 26.10
C THR A 566 25.54 14.03 24.81
N VAL A 567 24.87 15.19 24.81
CA VAL A 567 24.97 16.15 23.70
C VAL A 567 26.39 16.67 23.46
N LYS A 568 27.30 16.51 24.43
CA LYS A 568 28.71 16.95 24.35
C LYS A 568 29.72 15.80 24.17
N GLY A 569 29.26 14.59 23.89
CA GLY A 569 30.11 13.41 23.74
C GLY A 569 29.78 12.36 24.76
N LEU A 570 30.79 11.67 25.29
CA LEU A 570 30.61 10.47 26.10
C LEU A 570 31.14 10.69 27.51
N SER A 571 30.39 10.26 28.52
CA SER A 571 30.83 10.20 29.92
C SER A 571 30.81 8.75 30.38
N ILE A 572 31.89 8.29 31.01
CA ILE A 572 32.07 6.90 31.42
C ILE A 572 32.26 6.87 32.93
N PHE A 573 31.39 6.18 33.64
CA PHE A 573 31.53 5.95 35.07
C PHE A 573 32.08 4.55 35.33
N ASP A 574 33.24 4.50 35.98
CA ASP A 574 33.90 3.26 36.42
C ASP A 574 33.38 2.93 37.83
N PHE A 575 32.55 1.89 37.95
CA PHE A 575 31.93 1.50 39.22
C PHE A 575 32.96 0.98 40.24
N ASP A 576 34.12 0.50 39.80
CA ASP A 576 35.17 0.00 40.70
C ASP A 576 35.97 1.15 41.31
N LYS A 577 36.17 2.23 40.55
CA LYS A 577 36.94 3.41 40.98
C LYS A 577 36.08 4.55 41.51
N PHE A 578 34.78 4.53 41.24
CA PHE A 578 33.85 5.63 41.50
C PHE A 578 34.30 6.95 40.86
N THR A 579 34.80 6.88 39.63
CA THR A 579 35.31 8.05 38.89
C THR A 579 34.68 8.17 37.52
N TRP A 580 34.44 9.42 37.11
CA TRP A 580 34.01 9.77 35.76
C TRP A 580 35.20 10.05 34.84
N GLU A 581 35.14 9.52 33.63
CA GLU A 581 36.00 9.88 32.50
C GLU A 581 35.13 10.50 31.40
N ASN A 582 35.46 11.73 31.00
CA ASN A 582 34.72 12.45 29.96
C ASN A 582 35.50 12.53 28.66
N ILE A 583 34.82 12.20 27.57
CA ILE A 583 35.35 12.23 26.20
C ILE A 583 34.51 13.23 25.40
N ASN A 584 35.05 14.44 25.26
CA ASN A 584 34.38 15.54 24.57
C ASN A 584 34.45 15.41 23.03
N TRP A 585 33.39 15.85 22.34
CA TRP A 585 33.28 15.90 20.88
C TRP A 585 34.35 16.75 20.17
N ALA A 586 34.94 17.74 20.82
CA ALA A 586 35.96 18.62 20.23
C ALA A 586 37.34 17.94 20.18
N GLY A 587 37.59 16.98 21.08
CA GLY A 587 38.84 16.23 21.13
C GLY A 587 38.77 14.89 20.40
N ASN A 588 37.57 14.35 20.15
CA ASN A 588 37.35 13.03 19.58
C ASN A 588 36.14 13.00 18.64
N PHE A 589 36.13 12.03 17.73
CA PHE A 589 35.24 11.88 16.57
C PHE A 589 33.73 11.68 16.87
N PHE A 590 33.20 12.18 17.99
CA PHE A 590 31.79 12.02 18.39
C PHE A 590 30.86 13.05 17.72
N GLY A 591 31.36 14.20 17.28
CA GLY A 591 30.56 15.22 16.59
C GLY A 591 29.67 16.04 17.52
N TRP A 592 29.19 17.18 17.02
CA TRP A 592 28.50 18.23 17.80
C TRP A 592 27.07 17.89 18.28
N GLY A 593 26.42 16.87 17.72
CA GLY A 593 25.03 16.55 18.02
C GLY A 593 24.86 15.52 19.14
N GLY A 594 25.95 14.99 19.68
CA GLY A 594 25.93 14.03 20.77
C GLY A 594 25.83 12.57 20.34
N VAL A 595 25.84 11.70 21.34
CA VAL A 595 25.78 10.24 21.20
C VAL A 595 24.34 9.78 21.36
N SER A 596 23.71 9.35 20.26
CA SER A 596 22.27 9.01 20.24
C SER A 596 21.98 7.60 20.75
N GLU A 597 22.92 6.67 20.59
CA GLU A 597 22.75 5.27 21.02
C GLU A 597 24.11 4.65 21.33
N ILE A 598 24.12 3.74 22.31
CA ILE A 598 25.30 2.98 22.74
C ILE A 598 24.92 1.51 22.80
N ILE A 599 25.66 0.65 22.09
CA ILE A 599 25.45 -0.80 22.10
C ILE A 599 26.78 -1.55 22.26
N GLU A 600 26.71 -2.76 22.81
CA GLU A 600 27.84 -3.68 22.87
C GLU A 600 27.71 -4.76 21.78
N SER A 601 28.82 -5.04 21.11
CA SER A 601 28.92 -6.19 20.21
C SER A 601 29.23 -7.47 20.99
N SER A 602 28.96 -8.64 20.39
CA SER A 602 29.29 -9.95 20.99
C SER A 602 30.78 -10.20 21.24
N GLU A 603 31.67 -9.31 20.76
CA GLU A 603 33.11 -9.32 21.05
C GLU A 603 33.50 -8.43 22.24
N GLY A 604 32.53 -7.82 22.93
CA GLY A 604 32.75 -6.88 24.04
C GLY A 604 33.19 -5.48 23.62
N LYS A 605 33.10 -5.15 22.32
CA LYS A 605 33.38 -3.79 21.82
C LYS A 605 32.17 -2.91 21.95
N ILE A 606 32.37 -1.69 22.43
CA ILE A 606 31.33 -0.67 22.56
C ILE A 606 31.25 0.15 21.28
N TYR A 607 30.05 0.27 20.73
CA TYR A 607 29.72 1.10 19.57
C TYR A 607 28.83 2.26 19.99
N THR A 608 29.08 3.43 19.44
CA THR A 608 28.29 4.64 19.69
C THR A 608 27.80 5.20 18.36
N ALA A 609 26.49 5.34 18.19
CA ALA A 609 25.89 6.13 17.13
C ALA A 609 25.92 7.60 17.53
N THR A 610 26.20 8.50 16.58
CA THR A 610 26.27 9.93 16.88
C THR A 610 25.56 10.79 15.85
N LEU A 611 25.00 11.91 16.32
CA LEU A 611 24.32 12.89 15.50
C LEU A 611 25.35 13.83 14.85
N GLY A 612 26.01 13.35 13.80
CA GLY A 612 26.92 14.13 12.94
C GLY A 612 28.38 13.69 12.97
N GLY A 613 28.75 12.75 13.85
CA GLY A 613 30.10 12.19 13.96
C GLY A 613 30.25 10.77 13.39
N GLY A 614 29.18 10.14 12.91
CA GLY A 614 29.18 8.78 12.38
C GLY A 614 29.03 7.74 13.49
N ILE A 615 29.68 6.59 13.31
CA ILE A 615 29.76 5.54 14.34
C ILE A 615 31.17 5.56 14.91
N ASN A 616 31.31 5.58 16.23
CA ASN A 616 32.59 5.36 16.90
C ASN A 616 32.56 4.01 17.62
N PHE A 617 33.68 3.30 17.67
CA PHE A 617 33.76 2.06 18.43
C PHE A 617 35.08 1.90 19.14
N TRP A 618 35.00 1.39 20.36
CA TRP A 618 36.14 1.14 21.25
C TRP A 618 36.55 -0.32 21.18
N ASP A 619 37.79 -0.59 20.76
CA ASP A 619 38.33 -1.95 20.63
C ASP A 619 39.03 -2.46 21.91
N GLY A 620 38.91 -1.72 23.02
CA GLY A 620 39.63 -1.99 24.26
C GLY A 620 40.93 -1.20 24.41
N LYS A 621 41.46 -0.63 23.32
CA LYS A 621 42.72 0.14 23.31
C LYS A 621 42.62 1.47 22.59
N ASN A 622 41.94 1.52 21.46
CA ASN A 622 41.81 2.69 20.60
C ASN A 622 40.36 2.90 20.16
N TRP A 623 40.03 4.18 19.94
CA TRP A 623 38.81 4.58 19.27
C TRP A 623 38.98 4.48 17.76
N ASN A 624 38.06 3.78 17.11
CA ASN A 624 37.94 3.69 15.66
C ASN A 624 36.59 4.29 15.23
N HIS A 625 36.43 4.59 13.94
CA HIS A 625 35.22 5.26 13.45
C HIS A 625 34.81 4.88 12.03
N TYR A 626 33.50 4.88 11.79
CA TYR A 626 32.87 4.78 10.47
C TYR A 626 32.15 6.08 10.14
N ARG A 627 32.57 6.74 9.06
CA ARG A 627 32.13 8.07 8.63
C ARG A 627 32.09 8.16 7.12
N ASN A 628 31.39 9.15 6.58
CA ASN A 628 31.37 9.45 5.14
C ASN A 628 32.75 9.66 4.49
N SER A 629 33.81 9.91 5.27
CA SER A 629 35.19 10.01 4.78
C SER A 629 35.86 8.66 4.53
N ASN A 630 35.40 7.58 5.16
CA ASN A 630 35.99 6.24 5.06
C ASN A 630 34.97 5.12 4.80
N THR A 631 33.67 5.44 4.75
CA THR A 631 32.58 4.54 4.38
C THR A 631 31.69 5.17 3.31
N PRO A 632 30.80 4.38 2.67
CA PRO A 632 29.83 4.91 1.69
C PRO A 632 28.69 5.75 2.29
N PHE A 633 28.79 6.19 3.55
CA PHE A 633 27.78 7.01 4.19
C PHE A 633 27.63 8.34 3.47
N LYS A 634 26.39 8.74 3.21
CA LYS A 634 26.03 10.06 2.67
C LYS A 634 25.82 11.11 3.76
N SER A 635 25.68 10.67 5.01
CA SER A 635 25.44 11.49 6.20
C SER A 635 26.13 10.84 7.39
N ASN A 636 26.62 11.66 8.31
CA ASN A 636 27.20 11.20 9.58
C ASN A 636 26.20 11.29 10.75
N THR A 637 24.94 11.61 10.47
CA THR A 637 23.85 11.61 11.46
C THR A 637 23.30 10.19 11.58
N ILE A 638 23.81 9.45 12.56
CA ILE A 638 23.38 8.08 12.84
C ILE A 638 22.41 8.15 14.00
N ASN A 639 21.15 7.76 13.76
CA ASN A 639 20.11 7.80 14.78
C ASN A 639 20.16 6.53 15.64
N THR A 640 20.22 5.38 14.96
CA THR A 640 20.21 4.07 15.61
C THR A 640 21.16 3.07 14.94
N ILE A 641 21.67 2.13 15.71
CA ILE A 641 22.51 1.00 15.30
C ILE A 641 22.04 -0.27 15.99
N GLN A 642 22.06 -1.41 15.29
CA GLN A 642 21.70 -2.69 15.89
C GLN A 642 22.47 -3.84 15.25
N PHE A 643 22.95 -4.78 16.08
CA PHE A 643 23.52 -6.03 15.58
C PHE A 643 22.41 -7.06 15.37
N ASN A 644 22.50 -7.79 14.26
CA ASN A 644 21.71 -9.00 14.09
C ASN A 644 22.37 -10.19 14.83
N PRO A 645 21.67 -11.32 15.03
CA PRO A 645 22.22 -12.50 15.71
C PRO A 645 23.48 -13.10 15.03
N SER A 646 23.68 -12.87 13.73
CA SER A 646 24.91 -13.29 13.01
C SER A 646 26.09 -12.32 13.16
N GLY A 647 25.89 -11.18 13.84
CA GLY A 647 26.91 -10.15 14.06
C GLY A 647 27.13 -9.20 12.87
N GLU A 648 26.13 -9.04 12.00
CA GLU A 648 26.06 -7.97 10.99
C GLU A 648 25.52 -6.70 11.65
N LEU A 649 26.11 -5.55 11.32
CA LEU A 649 25.71 -4.25 11.86
C LEU A 649 24.70 -3.59 10.93
N TRP A 650 23.53 -3.28 11.46
CA TRP A 650 22.51 -2.44 10.83
C TRP A 650 22.59 -1.02 11.39
N VAL A 651 22.41 -0.04 10.50
CA VAL A 651 22.62 1.38 10.80
C VAL A 651 21.47 2.18 10.20
N GLY A 652 20.77 2.92 11.05
CA GLY A 652 19.77 3.91 10.69
C GLY A 652 20.37 5.31 10.57
N ILE A 653 20.33 5.88 9.38
CA ILE A 653 20.97 7.17 9.07
C ILE A 653 19.92 8.21 8.70
N GLY A 654 19.90 9.33 9.42
CA GLY A 654 19.05 10.49 9.15
C GLY A 654 19.70 11.50 8.20
N TYR A 655 18.87 12.33 7.56
CA TYR A 655 19.34 13.50 6.83
C TYR A 655 19.42 14.72 7.75
N PRO A 656 20.53 15.47 7.77
CA PRO A 656 20.72 16.56 8.73
C PRO A 656 19.90 17.82 8.42
N THR A 657 19.43 17.98 7.17
CA THR A 657 18.80 19.22 6.68
C THR A 657 17.43 18.99 6.04
N GLU A 658 16.95 17.75 6.00
CA GLU A 658 15.66 17.40 5.42
C GLU A 658 15.06 16.21 6.17
N PRO A 659 13.72 16.05 6.19
CA PRO A 659 13.09 14.88 6.79
C PRO A 659 13.47 13.59 6.05
N GLY A 660 13.58 12.50 6.81
CA GLY A 660 13.78 11.16 6.26
C GLY A 660 15.19 10.61 6.50
N GLY A 661 15.43 9.45 5.91
CA GLY A 661 16.68 8.73 6.10
C GLY A 661 16.86 7.54 5.18
N TYR A 662 17.85 6.72 5.51
CA TYR A 662 18.16 5.48 4.81
C TYR A 662 18.86 4.49 5.76
N LEU A 663 18.89 3.22 5.37
CA LEU A 663 19.56 2.18 6.14
C LEU A 663 20.85 1.73 5.46
N MET A 664 21.83 1.35 6.28
CA MET A 664 23.05 0.70 5.85
C MET A 664 23.21 -0.61 6.62
N ARG A 665 23.73 -1.64 5.96
CA ARG A 665 24.10 -2.93 6.57
C ARG A 665 25.56 -3.21 6.28
N PHE A 666 26.30 -3.67 7.30
CA PHE A 666 27.69 -4.08 7.20
C PHE A 666 27.84 -5.54 7.64
N ASP A 667 28.29 -6.40 6.73
CA ASP A 667 28.49 -7.83 6.97
C ASP A 667 29.96 -8.18 7.29
N ARG A 668 30.73 -7.21 7.78
CA ARG A 668 32.17 -7.26 8.07
C ARG A 668 33.09 -7.15 6.86
N GLU A 669 32.56 -7.32 5.65
CA GLU A 669 33.32 -7.15 4.40
C GLU A 669 32.80 -5.96 3.58
N GLU A 670 31.48 -5.89 3.36
CA GLU A 670 30.87 -4.91 2.48
C GLU A 670 29.72 -4.14 3.13
N TRP A 671 29.57 -2.90 2.66
CA TRP A 671 28.46 -2.03 3.02
C TRP A 671 27.37 -2.11 1.97
N LYS A 672 26.13 -2.38 2.40
CA LYS A 672 24.94 -2.37 1.54
C LYS A 672 23.96 -1.29 1.98
N SER A 673 23.47 -0.50 1.02
CA SER A 673 22.50 0.58 1.27
C SER A 673 21.07 0.18 0.91
N TYR A 674 20.11 0.64 1.71
CA TYR A 674 18.68 0.46 1.48
C TYR A 674 18.00 1.83 1.49
N THR A 675 17.41 2.16 0.35
CA THR A 675 16.74 3.43 0.05
C THR A 675 15.43 3.16 -0.70
N PRO A 676 14.53 4.15 -0.84
CA PRO A 676 13.32 4.01 -1.66
C PRO A 676 13.59 3.68 -3.13
N LYS A 677 14.80 3.96 -3.62
CA LYS A 677 15.20 3.80 -5.02
C LYS A 677 15.79 2.43 -5.34
N ASN A 678 16.14 1.63 -4.34
CA ASN A 678 16.79 0.33 -4.55
C ASN A 678 16.23 -0.79 -3.64
N SER A 679 15.29 -0.48 -2.76
CA SER A 679 14.73 -1.42 -1.79
C SER A 679 13.26 -1.12 -1.49
N GLY A 680 12.65 -1.89 -0.58
CA GLY A 680 11.32 -1.58 -0.04
C GLY A 680 11.31 -0.61 1.13
N TYR A 681 12.46 -0.05 1.51
CA TYR A 681 12.53 0.96 2.56
C TYR A 681 11.76 2.23 2.17
N SER A 682 10.90 2.77 3.05
CA SER A 682 10.05 3.96 2.76
C SER A 682 10.86 5.24 2.58
N GLY A 683 12.04 5.31 3.17
CA GLY A 683 12.82 6.54 3.27
C GLY A 683 12.43 7.42 4.46
N GLY A 684 11.61 6.90 5.39
CA GLY A 684 11.40 7.52 6.69
C GLY A 684 12.71 7.72 7.44
N GLU A 685 12.71 8.56 8.46
CA GLU A 685 13.88 8.70 9.32
C GLU A 685 13.87 7.55 10.34
N PRO A 686 14.88 6.65 10.37
CA PRO A 686 14.93 5.57 11.34
C PRO A 686 15.08 6.14 12.76
N THR A 687 14.24 5.68 13.68
CA THR A 687 14.27 6.10 15.10
C THR A 687 14.82 5.01 15.99
N ALA A 688 14.37 3.76 15.83
CA ALA A 688 14.90 2.59 16.51
C ALA A 688 14.86 1.34 15.62
N MET A 689 15.64 0.32 15.98
CA MET A 689 15.70 -0.96 15.28
C MET A 689 15.71 -2.13 16.26
N TYR A 690 14.97 -3.18 15.95
CA TYR A 690 14.90 -4.36 16.80
C TYR A 690 14.82 -5.65 15.97
N PHE A 691 15.54 -6.70 16.38
CA PHE A 691 15.45 -8.02 15.76
C PHE A 691 14.55 -8.93 16.59
N ASP A 692 13.50 -9.46 15.98
CA ASP A 692 12.67 -10.46 16.65
C ASP A 692 13.35 -11.85 16.71
N GLN A 693 12.74 -12.77 17.45
CA GLN A 693 13.23 -14.14 17.60
C GLN A 693 13.31 -14.92 16.27
N ALA A 694 12.55 -14.50 15.25
CA ALA A 694 12.57 -15.11 13.92
C ALA A 694 13.67 -14.49 13.02
N GLY A 695 14.46 -13.54 13.53
CA GLY A 695 15.53 -12.87 12.80
C GLY A 695 15.04 -11.80 11.82
N ARG A 696 13.79 -11.36 11.94
CA ARG A 696 13.25 -10.24 11.17
C ARG A 696 13.63 -8.93 11.85
N LEU A 697 14.04 -7.97 11.02
CA LEU A 697 14.35 -6.62 11.45
C LEU A 697 13.07 -5.78 11.46
N TRP A 698 12.79 -5.15 12.59
CA TRP A 698 11.81 -4.09 12.77
C TRP A 698 12.50 -2.75 12.79
N ILE A 699 11.97 -1.80 12.02
CA ILE A 699 12.49 -0.43 11.93
C ILE A 699 11.33 0.52 12.22
N THR A 700 11.42 1.24 13.32
CA THR A 700 10.51 2.36 13.60
C THR A 700 10.99 3.59 12.86
N THR A 701 10.05 4.44 12.45
CA THR A 701 10.38 5.65 11.72
C THR A 701 9.62 6.86 12.23
N ASN A 702 10.22 8.03 12.00
CA ASN A 702 9.52 9.30 12.13
C ASN A 702 8.73 9.60 10.85
N GLY A 703 7.41 9.50 10.92
CA GLY A 703 6.48 9.95 9.88
C GLY A 703 6.14 8.93 8.79
N THR A 704 6.72 7.72 8.80
CA THR A 704 6.36 6.65 7.84
C THR A 704 5.96 5.32 8.50
N GLY A 705 5.63 5.37 9.80
CA GLY A 705 5.17 4.24 10.58
C GLY A 705 6.27 3.22 10.88
N LEU A 706 5.93 1.95 10.76
CA LEU A 706 6.78 0.81 11.05
C LEU A 706 7.14 0.09 9.75
N GLN A 707 8.39 -0.33 9.62
CA GLN A 707 8.84 -1.19 8.53
C GLN A 707 9.42 -2.47 9.08
N SER A 708 9.25 -3.55 8.31
CA SER A 708 9.92 -4.81 8.61
C SER A 708 10.69 -5.32 7.41
N TYR A 709 11.85 -5.92 7.67
CA TYR A 709 12.64 -6.61 6.67
C TYR A 709 12.98 -8.04 7.13
N GLN A 710 12.57 -9.00 6.33
CA GLN A 710 12.99 -10.40 6.46
C GLN A 710 13.63 -10.84 5.15
N LYS A 711 14.87 -11.35 5.22
CA LYS A 711 15.55 -11.85 4.03
C LYS A 711 14.71 -12.98 3.40
N PRO A 712 14.36 -12.88 2.10
CA PRO A 712 13.47 -13.84 1.43
C PRO A 712 14.10 -15.24 1.28
#